data_AF-A0A158AUC7-F1
#
_entry.id   AF-A0A158AUC7-F1
#
_cell.length_a   1.000
_cell.length_b   1.000
_cell.length_c   1.000
_cell.angle_alpha   90.00
_cell.angle_beta   90.00
_cell.angle_gamma   90.00
#
_symmetry.space_group_name_H-M   'P 1'
#
loop_
_entity.id
_entity.type
_entity.pdbx_description
1 polymer ?
#
loop_
_entity_poly.entity_id
_entity_poly.type
_entity_poly.pdbx_seq_one_letter_code
_entity_poly.pdbx_strand_id
1 'polypeptide(L)'
;MHKQHSKPFKYFVGVNSLAQIATRDHRVCVLNILGGESSDVTPVSHAYSGGNIVFGTAPGKGGQTLSTSAGDIPVYNNVREGLEAGHRFNCGVVYLPPSAARDGVAELIRVNPDLKKIFIITEKIAVHDAREIRAMGQQAGIDIFGANGLGVADSWNRVRIGGALGGDNPDDSLRKGSIAIFSNSGGFSTTIAQYLRMSGWGTSTVVSSGKDVYIHYAAPEFAFALANDARSKAAVLYCEPGGYYEADATFTKPVVACVVGRWKSSLTRAVGHAGAMAGGSDDAQAKERWFMEKFGVDRLFSPDDPCCSAKGAVVTNIAHIPAALTAVMRANATMPDFEPEGSLALKPWFGSDQGIELPSDLAIPVVGAVAPYDEQVLQVNSQIGAIAPRQTLKDASGASQMDAKTQVSSLHGTSMLDAATRSLEANVNLALLHEPGGENDERLINVAIAASVNLHGTPELVAAQAAREAGNAPNAILAAAASIVGPNRQRAARDAAKWLIDRFAAAGLTNALDESYDIGQIDTTGSEPLFADARDPRAEAMLAGLAKRGAKSVFIRWLASQPAHPTADAVLAAITTTLAWGPLMRKRVSRVTAESLPWWTMLFGRLIGASADASRHAPEGFCGFTNESLLNERSLTEICFAALLDLEPGPDDLFAFKTLAGLLLTNGPGAISAQGAKGAVSADGPESPERVQLNKALVGFLSHTGYTHGGNGYEGIAFLIEAFRDTSLGDPSDANHGVDLRKLAAHAVERYAQYKARKKNAGSLDIAKLPGVNHPVFKDRPVNHDPREVFIANLCEQRGEYNAFHAFYRELVQALFDAGVSRNVYCVNVDAVIAALLLKMLWQPLRRGDLAESDLETAAFTIFLYPRMLGCAAEIDDHLNRGRNMDTRTPASQCRFVA
;
A
#
# COMPACT_ATOMS: atom_id res chain seq x y z
N MET A 1 -11.85 -31.02 -53.03
CA MET A 1 -12.56 -30.13 -53.97
C MET A 1 -13.16 -29.01 -53.13
N HIS A 2 -12.64 -27.79 -53.19
CA HIS A 2 -13.13 -26.67 -52.36
C HIS A 2 -14.59 -26.36 -52.72
N LYS A 3 -15.47 -26.10 -51.73
CA LYS A 3 -16.79 -25.50 -51.99
C LYS A 3 -16.57 -24.18 -52.75
N GLN A 4 -17.45 -23.87 -53.71
CA GLN A 4 -17.31 -22.75 -54.67
C GLN A 4 -16.82 -21.46 -54.00
N HIS A 5 -15.83 -20.81 -54.61
CA HIS A 5 -15.31 -19.52 -54.16
C HIS A 5 -16.40 -18.44 -54.23
N SER A 6 -16.57 -17.67 -53.17
CA SER A 6 -17.39 -16.46 -53.19
C SER A 6 -16.60 -15.34 -53.84
N LYS A 7 -16.99 -14.90 -55.04
CA LYS A 7 -16.42 -13.70 -55.65
C LYS A 7 -16.68 -12.51 -54.71
N PRO A 8 -15.68 -11.67 -54.35
CA PRO A 8 -14.37 -11.50 -55.02
C PRO A 8 -13.19 -12.29 -54.42
N PHE A 9 -13.38 -13.11 -53.39
CA PHE A 9 -12.27 -13.76 -52.68
C PHE A 9 -11.78 -15.03 -53.41
N LYS A 10 -10.47 -15.29 -53.32
CA LYS A 10 -9.83 -16.53 -53.82
C LYS A 10 -10.04 -17.72 -52.87
N TYR A 11 -10.77 -17.51 -51.78
CA TYR A 11 -11.02 -18.44 -50.70
C TYR A 11 -12.49 -18.30 -50.27
N PHE A 12 -13.00 -19.26 -49.51
CA PHE A 12 -14.37 -19.24 -49.00
C PHE A 12 -14.58 -18.11 -47.99
N VAL A 13 -15.62 -17.31 -48.24
CA VAL A 13 -16.21 -16.33 -47.33
C VAL A 13 -17.72 -16.49 -47.42
N GLY A 14 -18.36 -16.98 -46.37
CA GLY A 14 -19.81 -17.25 -46.34
C GLY A 14 -20.66 -16.04 -45.94
N VAL A 15 -20.04 -15.02 -45.32
CA VAL A 15 -20.70 -13.77 -44.94
C VAL A 15 -20.65 -12.77 -46.09
N ASN A 16 -21.82 -12.43 -46.64
CA ASN A 16 -21.93 -11.43 -47.69
C ASN A 16 -22.32 -10.05 -47.17
N SER A 17 -22.95 -9.97 -46.00
CA SER A 17 -23.40 -8.73 -45.36
C SER A 17 -23.21 -8.81 -43.86
N LEU A 18 -22.90 -7.70 -43.18
CA LEU A 18 -22.71 -7.67 -41.71
C LEU A 18 -23.94 -8.20 -40.96
N ALA A 19 -25.14 -8.01 -41.52
CA ALA A 19 -26.40 -8.54 -40.99
C ALA A 19 -26.45 -10.07 -40.86
N GLN A 20 -25.53 -10.79 -41.49
CA GLN A 20 -25.47 -12.26 -41.46
C GLN A 20 -24.50 -12.80 -40.40
N ILE A 21 -23.70 -11.92 -39.76
CA ILE A 21 -22.67 -12.32 -38.80
C ILE A 21 -23.31 -12.90 -37.53
N ALA A 22 -24.27 -12.17 -36.95
CA ALA A 22 -25.01 -12.57 -35.76
C ALA A 22 -26.52 -12.29 -35.94
N THR A 23 -27.35 -13.34 -35.91
CA THR A 23 -28.81 -13.24 -36.12
C THR A 23 -29.57 -14.04 -35.06
N ARG A 24 -30.87 -13.76 -34.92
CA ARG A 24 -31.76 -14.48 -33.98
C ARG A 24 -31.96 -15.96 -34.33
N ASP A 25 -31.64 -16.34 -35.56
CA ASP A 25 -31.72 -17.73 -36.04
C ASP A 25 -30.46 -18.53 -35.71
N HIS A 26 -29.41 -17.89 -35.18
CA HIS A 26 -28.24 -18.62 -34.73
C HIS A 26 -28.57 -19.42 -33.48
N ARG A 27 -28.13 -20.67 -33.48
CA ARG A 27 -28.19 -21.60 -32.37
C ARG A 27 -26.77 -22.04 -32.07
N VAL A 28 -26.37 -21.92 -30.81
CA VAL A 28 -24.96 -21.93 -30.42
C VAL A 28 -24.65 -23.12 -29.53
N CYS A 29 -23.56 -23.82 -29.85
CA CYS A 29 -22.90 -24.78 -28.96
C CYS A 29 -21.63 -24.13 -28.38
N VAL A 30 -21.49 -24.15 -27.05
CA VAL A 30 -20.30 -23.60 -26.35
C VAL A 30 -19.41 -24.73 -25.86
N LEU A 31 -18.18 -24.79 -26.35
CA LEU A 31 -17.18 -25.74 -25.86
C LEU A 31 -16.56 -25.23 -24.57
N ASN A 32 -16.48 -26.12 -23.56
CA ASN A 32 -16.04 -25.81 -22.20
C ASN A 32 -16.94 -24.81 -21.45
N ILE A 33 -18.26 -24.94 -21.55
CA ILE A 33 -19.26 -24.00 -21.02
C ILE A 33 -19.17 -23.75 -19.50
N LEU A 34 -18.62 -24.71 -18.74
CA LEU A 34 -18.41 -24.63 -17.28
C LEU A 34 -16.98 -24.23 -16.89
N GLY A 35 -16.18 -23.71 -17.83
CA GLY A 35 -14.90 -23.08 -17.53
C GLY A 35 -15.10 -21.68 -16.93
N GLY A 36 -14.13 -21.20 -16.16
CA GLY A 36 -14.27 -19.96 -15.35
C GLY A 36 -14.81 -18.76 -16.13
N GLU A 37 -14.21 -18.42 -17.27
CA GLU A 37 -14.68 -17.29 -18.10
C GLU A 37 -16.03 -17.56 -18.76
N SER A 38 -16.20 -18.76 -19.34
CA SER A 38 -17.41 -19.11 -20.08
C SER A 38 -18.65 -19.22 -19.18
N SER A 39 -18.52 -19.67 -17.93
CA SER A 39 -19.66 -19.80 -17.01
C SER A 39 -20.23 -18.46 -16.60
N ASP A 40 -19.40 -17.41 -16.62
CA ASP A 40 -19.81 -16.05 -16.23
C ASP A 40 -20.38 -15.29 -17.44
N VAL A 41 -19.77 -15.45 -18.62
CA VAL A 41 -20.18 -14.72 -19.84
C VAL A 41 -21.39 -15.34 -20.54
N THR A 42 -21.49 -16.68 -20.54
CA THR A 42 -22.54 -17.42 -21.25
C THR A 42 -23.96 -17.05 -20.80
N PRO A 43 -24.28 -16.94 -19.50
CA PRO A 43 -25.62 -16.56 -19.04
C PRO A 43 -26.09 -15.22 -19.58
N VAL A 44 -25.21 -14.21 -19.56
CA VAL A 44 -25.52 -12.87 -20.08
C VAL A 44 -25.72 -12.91 -21.60
N SER A 45 -24.87 -13.63 -22.33
CA SER A 45 -25.00 -13.77 -23.79
C SER A 45 -26.29 -14.49 -24.19
N HIS A 46 -26.63 -15.56 -23.47
CA HIS A 46 -27.84 -16.34 -23.68
C HIS A 46 -29.09 -15.48 -23.43
N ALA A 47 -29.16 -14.78 -22.30
CA ALA A 47 -30.28 -13.92 -21.95
C ALA A 47 -30.44 -12.75 -22.93
N TYR A 48 -29.35 -12.03 -23.22
CA TYR A 48 -29.38 -10.91 -24.17
C TYR A 48 -29.85 -11.34 -25.56
N SER A 49 -29.44 -12.53 -26.00
CA SER A 49 -29.73 -13.07 -27.33
C SER A 49 -31.04 -13.85 -27.44
N GLY A 50 -31.90 -13.79 -26.42
CA GLY A 50 -33.19 -14.48 -26.45
C GLY A 50 -33.10 -16.01 -26.42
N GLY A 51 -32.11 -16.56 -25.71
CA GLY A 51 -31.96 -17.99 -25.50
C GLY A 51 -31.25 -18.75 -26.62
N ASN A 52 -30.32 -18.11 -27.34
CA ASN A 52 -29.69 -18.69 -28.54
C ASN A 52 -28.70 -19.86 -28.27
N ILE A 53 -28.23 -20.04 -27.03
CA ILE A 53 -27.30 -21.11 -26.65
C ILE A 53 -28.09 -22.37 -26.29
N VAL A 54 -27.96 -23.42 -27.09
CA VAL A 54 -28.81 -24.63 -26.99
C VAL A 54 -28.24 -25.70 -26.08
N PHE A 55 -26.91 -25.82 -26.03
CA PHE A 55 -26.18 -26.68 -25.09
C PHE A 55 -24.71 -26.27 -25.06
N GLY A 56 -23.97 -26.80 -24.10
CA GLY A 56 -22.51 -26.71 -24.08
C GLY A 56 -21.84 -28.03 -23.74
N THR A 57 -20.51 -28.07 -23.88
CA THR A 57 -19.71 -29.23 -23.51
C THR A 57 -18.80 -28.92 -22.33
N ALA A 58 -18.57 -29.91 -21.47
CA ALA A 58 -17.56 -29.88 -20.42
C ALA A 58 -17.15 -31.32 -20.10
N PRO A 59 -15.99 -31.80 -20.59
CA PRO A 59 -15.55 -33.17 -20.39
C PRO A 59 -15.54 -33.57 -18.90
N GLY A 60 -16.17 -34.71 -18.57
CA GLY A 60 -16.29 -35.22 -17.21
C GLY A 60 -17.40 -34.57 -16.37
N LYS A 61 -18.17 -33.64 -16.95
CA LYS A 61 -19.29 -32.93 -16.29
C LYS A 61 -20.62 -33.06 -17.04
N GLY A 62 -20.73 -34.02 -17.97
CA GLY A 62 -21.99 -34.29 -18.68
C GLY A 62 -23.15 -34.60 -17.72
N GLY A 63 -24.35 -34.13 -18.06
CA GLY A 63 -25.57 -34.26 -17.24
C GLY A 63 -25.84 -33.09 -16.30
N GLN A 64 -24.91 -32.13 -16.19
CA GLN A 64 -25.13 -30.87 -15.47
C GLN A 64 -25.88 -29.85 -16.32
N THR A 65 -26.30 -28.75 -15.70
CA THR A 65 -26.85 -27.57 -16.37
C THR A 65 -26.10 -26.31 -15.96
N LEU A 66 -26.08 -25.30 -16.83
CA LEU A 66 -25.69 -23.94 -16.50
C LEU A 66 -26.95 -23.07 -16.40
N SER A 67 -27.25 -22.57 -15.21
CA SER A 67 -28.44 -21.74 -14.99
C SER A 67 -28.29 -20.33 -15.52
N THR A 68 -29.35 -19.83 -16.15
CA THR A 68 -29.41 -18.46 -16.69
C THR A 68 -30.82 -17.88 -16.48
N SER A 69 -30.97 -16.56 -16.58
CA SER A 69 -32.28 -15.90 -16.49
C SER A 69 -33.24 -16.22 -17.64
N ALA A 70 -32.74 -16.75 -18.76
CA ALA A 70 -33.57 -17.15 -19.90
C ALA A 70 -33.78 -18.68 -20.01
N GLY A 71 -33.30 -19.45 -19.02
CA GLY A 71 -33.44 -20.90 -18.94
C GLY A 71 -32.11 -21.62 -18.70
N ASP A 72 -32.20 -22.84 -18.17
CA ASP A 72 -31.04 -23.70 -17.95
C ASP A 72 -30.50 -24.24 -19.28
N ILE A 73 -29.18 -24.20 -19.45
CA ILE A 73 -28.49 -24.73 -20.63
C ILE A 73 -27.92 -26.12 -20.28
N PRO A 74 -28.27 -27.20 -21.01
CA PRO A 74 -27.76 -28.53 -20.74
C PRO A 74 -26.27 -28.67 -21.10
N VAL A 75 -25.55 -29.49 -20.32
CA VAL A 75 -24.11 -29.74 -20.48
C VAL A 75 -23.85 -31.21 -20.80
N TYR A 76 -23.05 -31.45 -21.84
CA TYR A 76 -22.64 -32.78 -22.30
C TYR A 76 -21.12 -32.97 -22.23
N ASN A 77 -20.61 -34.19 -22.34
CA ASN A 77 -19.14 -34.38 -22.34
C ASN A 77 -18.50 -33.97 -23.66
N ASN A 78 -19.22 -34.08 -24.77
CA ASN A 78 -18.76 -33.80 -26.13
C ASN A 78 -19.91 -33.34 -27.02
N VAL A 79 -19.61 -32.84 -28.22
CA VAL A 79 -20.60 -32.24 -29.13
C VAL A 79 -21.57 -33.30 -29.66
N ARG A 80 -21.08 -34.51 -29.90
CA ARG A 80 -21.86 -35.63 -30.42
C ARG A 80 -23.01 -36.02 -29.49
N GLU A 81 -22.75 -36.12 -28.19
CA GLU A 81 -23.79 -36.40 -27.18
C GLU A 81 -24.92 -35.37 -27.22
N GLY A 82 -24.59 -34.08 -27.35
CA GLY A 82 -25.61 -33.02 -27.48
C GLY A 82 -26.46 -33.17 -28.75
N LEU A 83 -25.86 -33.55 -29.87
CA LEU A 83 -26.59 -33.80 -31.12
C LEU A 83 -27.48 -35.05 -31.04
N GLU A 84 -27.00 -36.12 -30.40
CA GLU A 84 -27.73 -37.37 -30.15
C GLU A 84 -28.92 -37.16 -29.20
N ALA A 85 -28.78 -36.23 -28.24
CA ALA A 85 -29.88 -35.77 -27.38
C ALA A 85 -30.93 -34.90 -28.12
N GLY A 86 -30.76 -34.66 -29.41
CA GLY A 86 -31.74 -33.97 -30.26
C GLY A 86 -31.47 -32.48 -30.48
N HIS A 87 -30.43 -31.92 -29.87
CA HIS A 87 -30.08 -30.51 -30.08
C HIS A 87 -29.56 -30.27 -31.50
N ARG A 88 -29.80 -29.06 -32.04
CA ARG A 88 -29.28 -28.62 -33.34
C ARG A 88 -28.71 -27.22 -33.21
N PHE A 89 -27.58 -26.98 -33.86
CA PHE A 89 -26.86 -25.71 -33.79
C PHE A 89 -26.14 -25.42 -35.11
N ASN A 90 -25.94 -24.14 -35.43
CA ASN A 90 -25.25 -23.68 -36.63
C ASN A 90 -24.02 -22.80 -36.32
N CYS A 91 -23.78 -22.49 -35.05
CA CYS A 91 -22.63 -21.72 -34.56
C CYS A 91 -21.91 -22.46 -33.42
N GLY A 92 -20.59 -22.59 -33.51
CA GLY A 92 -19.74 -23.07 -32.41
C GLY A 92 -18.99 -21.92 -31.73
N VAL A 93 -18.89 -21.94 -30.41
CA VAL A 93 -18.05 -21.02 -29.63
C VAL A 93 -17.02 -21.81 -28.85
N VAL A 94 -15.75 -21.39 -28.94
CA VAL A 94 -14.61 -22.13 -28.36
C VAL A 94 -14.01 -21.37 -27.18
N TYR A 95 -14.18 -21.93 -25.98
CA TYR A 95 -13.53 -21.51 -24.73
C TYR A 95 -12.55 -22.59 -24.22
N LEU A 96 -11.70 -23.10 -25.11
CA LEU A 96 -10.73 -24.14 -24.77
C LEU A 96 -9.34 -23.54 -24.53
N PRO A 97 -8.46 -24.18 -23.74
CA PRO A 97 -7.05 -23.81 -23.70
C PRO A 97 -6.41 -23.81 -25.10
N PRO A 98 -5.34 -23.02 -25.34
CA PRO A 98 -4.77 -22.87 -26.68
C PRO A 98 -4.37 -24.19 -27.34
N SER A 99 -3.83 -25.13 -26.56
CA SER A 99 -3.43 -26.46 -27.01
C SER A 99 -4.60 -27.38 -27.41
N ALA A 100 -5.83 -27.05 -27.03
CA ALA A 100 -7.02 -27.86 -27.29
C ALA A 100 -7.98 -27.21 -28.30
N ALA A 101 -7.79 -25.92 -28.62
CA ALA A 101 -8.72 -25.18 -29.48
C ALA A 101 -8.85 -25.79 -30.89
N ARG A 102 -7.73 -26.23 -31.49
CA ARG A 102 -7.75 -26.90 -32.80
C ARG A 102 -8.61 -28.15 -32.81
N ASP A 103 -8.46 -29.01 -31.81
CA ASP A 103 -9.17 -30.29 -31.75
C ASP A 103 -10.66 -30.06 -31.48
N GLY A 104 -11.01 -29.06 -30.68
CA GLY A 104 -12.41 -28.62 -30.51
C GLY A 104 -13.04 -28.11 -31.82
N VAL A 105 -12.29 -27.33 -32.60
CA VAL A 105 -12.73 -26.91 -33.94
C VAL A 105 -12.92 -28.12 -34.87
N ALA A 106 -11.98 -29.06 -34.85
CA ALA A 106 -12.07 -30.26 -35.67
C ALA A 106 -13.29 -31.12 -35.28
N GLU A 107 -13.59 -31.25 -33.99
CA GLU A 107 -14.80 -31.93 -33.51
C GLU A 107 -16.06 -31.26 -34.07
N LEU A 108 -16.21 -29.95 -33.85
CA LEU A 108 -17.36 -29.17 -34.31
C LEU A 108 -17.62 -29.39 -35.82
N ILE A 109 -16.57 -29.30 -36.64
CA ILE A 109 -16.66 -29.47 -38.10
C ILE A 109 -17.01 -30.91 -38.49
N ARG A 110 -16.41 -31.91 -37.82
CA ARG A 110 -16.56 -33.31 -38.20
C ARG A 110 -17.93 -33.88 -37.86
N VAL A 111 -18.51 -33.45 -36.74
CA VAL A 111 -19.71 -34.09 -36.18
C VAL A 111 -21.01 -33.34 -36.48
N ASN A 112 -20.94 -32.05 -36.85
CA ASN A 112 -22.11 -31.24 -37.15
C ASN A 112 -22.13 -30.75 -38.62
N PRO A 113 -22.95 -31.35 -39.50
CA PRO A 113 -23.07 -30.92 -40.90
C PRO A 113 -23.79 -29.56 -41.05
N ASP A 114 -24.55 -29.11 -40.05
CA ASP A 114 -25.31 -27.86 -40.08
C ASP A 114 -24.46 -26.63 -39.69
N LEU A 115 -23.23 -26.86 -39.23
CA LEU A 115 -22.31 -25.81 -38.79
C LEU A 115 -21.99 -24.82 -39.92
N LYS A 116 -22.09 -23.52 -39.62
CA LYS A 116 -21.81 -22.42 -40.55
C LYS A 116 -20.71 -21.49 -40.05
N LYS A 117 -20.62 -21.29 -38.73
CA LYS A 117 -19.70 -20.33 -38.12
C LYS A 117 -19.03 -20.89 -36.87
N ILE A 118 -17.79 -20.50 -36.64
CA ILE A 118 -17.06 -20.78 -35.40
C ILE A 118 -16.46 -19.48 -34.86
N PHE A 119 -16.62 -19.23 -33.56
CA PHE A 119 -16.05 -18.08 -32.85
C PHE A 119 -15.04 -18.59 -31.82
N ILE A 120 -13.78 -18.20 -31.98
CA ILE A 120 -12.69 -18.64 -31.10
C ILE A 120 -12.31 -17.49 -30.18
N ILE A 121 -12.55 -17.66 -28.87
CA ILE A 121 -12.27 -16.64 -27.86
C ILE A 121 -10.85 -16.76 -27.32
N THR A 122 -10.34 -18.00 -27.27
CA THR A 122 -9.01 -18.37 -26.82
C THR A 122 -7.89 -17.49 -27.40
N GLU A 123 -7.01 -16.98 -26.54
CA GLU A 123 -5.80 -16.24 -26.93
C GLU A 123 -4.61 -17.18 -27.16
N LYS A 124 -3.58 -16.73 -27.88
CA LYS A 124 -2.26 -17.39 -28.00
C LYS A 124 -2.33 -18.73 -28.70
N ILE A 125 -3.19 -18.82 -29.71
CA ILE A 125 -3.21 -19.99 -30.60
C ILE A 125 -1.88 -20.06 -31.35
N ALA A 126 -1.26 -21.24 -31.38
CA ALA A 126 -0.04 -21.44 -32.14
C ALA A 126 -0.31 -21.20 -33.63
N VAL A 127 0.65 -20.57 -34.34
CA VAL A 127 0.50 -20.28 -35.78
C VAL A 127 0.22 -21.55 -36.59
N HIS A 128 0.82 -22.68 -36.20
CA HIS A 128 0.55 -23.99 -36.76
C HIS A 128 -0.95 -24.33 -36.70
N ASP A 129 -1.52 -24.28 -35.50
CA ASP A 129 -2.90 -24.65 -35.23
C ASP A 129 -3.88 -23.70 -35.91
N ALA A 130 -3.59 -22.39 -35.92
CA ALA A 130 -4.39 -21.41 -36.64
C ALA A 130 -4.45 -21.71 -38.16
N ARG A 131 -3.34 -22.15 -38.77
CA ARG A 131 -3.32 -22.53 -40.19
C ARG A 131 -4.17 -23.77 -40.45
N GLU A 132 -4.11 -24.77 -39.59
CA GLU A 132 -4.95 -25.98 -39.69
C GLU A 132 -6.43 -25.66 -39.51
N ILE A 133 -6.78 -24.85 -38.50
CA ILE A 133 -8.13 -24.32 -38.26
C ILE A 133 -8.67 -23.63 -39.52
N ARG A 134 -7.89 -22.71 -40.11
CA ARG A 134 -8.28 -22.04 -41.35
C ARG A 134 -8.50 -23.03 -42.48
N ALA A 135 -7.60 -23.98 -42.69
CA ALA A 135 -7.72 -24.98 -43.75
C ALA A 135 -8.98 -25.84 -43.59
N MET A 136 -9.29 -26.28 -42.37
CA MET A 136 -10.51 -27.04 -42.06
C MET A 136 -11.77 -26.22 -42.38
N GLY A 137 -11.83 -24.96 -41.92
CA GLY A 137 -12.96 -24.07 -42.21
C GLY A 137 -13.17 -23.85 -43.71
N GLN A 138 -12.08 -23.62 -44.45
CA GLN A 138 -12.10 -23.43 -45.91
C GLN A 138 -12.56 -24.68 -46.66
N GLN A 139 -12.15 -25.88 -46.24
CA GLN A 139 -12.60 -27.13 -46.85
C GLN A 139 -14.07 -27.41 -46.55
N ALA A 140 -14.53 -27.12 -45.33
CA ALA A 140 -15.90 -27.35 -44.90
C ALA A 140 -16.88 -26.26 -45.38
N GLY A 141 -16.39 -25.08 -45.78
CA GLY A 141 -17.21 -23.91 -46.09
C GLY A 141 -17.84 -23.31 -44.83
N ILE A 142 -17.01 -23.07 -43.81
CA ILE A 142 -17.38 -22.54 -42.49
C ILE A 142 -16.56 -21.27 -42.25
N ASP A 143 -17.23 -20.19 -41.85
CA ASP A 143 -16.56 -18.94 -41.47
C ASP A 143 -15.99 -19.05 -40.06
N ILE A 144 -14.77 -18.57 -39.87
CA ILE A 144 -14.07 -18.61 -38.58
C ILE A 144 -13.76 -17.17 -38.13
N PHE A 145 -14.12 -16.84 -36.90
CA PHE A 145 -13.88 -15.57 -36.24
C PHE A 145 -12.93 -15.76 -35.05
N GLY A 146 -12.13 -14.72 -34.75
CA GLY A 146 -11.01 -14.82 -33.83
C GLY A 146 -9.77 -15.43 -34.51
N ALA A 147 -8.84 -16.04 -33.77
CA ALA A 147 -8.81 -16.22 -32.32
C ALA A 147 -8.52 -14.90 -31.55
N ASN A 148 -8.40 -14.95 -30.22
CA ASN A 148 -8.05 -13.80 -29.38
C ASN A 148 -9.02 -12.61 -29.50
N GLY A 149 -10.33 -12.86 -29.47
CA GLY A 149 -11.34 -11.81 -29.56
C GLY A 149 -12.52 -12.08 -28.63
N LEU A 150 -13.36 -11.07 -28.40
CA LEU A 150 -14.61 -11.23 -27.64
C LEU A 150 -15.79 -11.65 -28.52
N GLY A 151 -15.55 -12.10 -29.76
CA GLY A 151 -16.59 -12.54 -30.67
C GLY A 151 -17.30 -11.38 -31.36
N VAL A 152 -18.63 -11.49 -31.50
CA VAL A 152 -19.45 -10.59 -32.31
C VAL A 152 -20.75 -10.22 -31.62
N ALA A 153 -21.28 -9.05 -31.95
CA ALA A 153 -22.61 -8.63 -31.55
C ALA A 153 -23.35 -7.88 -32.66
N ASP A 154 -24.67 -8.02 -32.66
CA ASP A 154 -25.60 -7.27 -33.51
C ASP A 154 -26.59 -6.51 -32.62
N SER A 155 -26.43 -5.19 -32.57
CA SER A 155 -27.18 -4.29 -31.68
C SER A 155 -28.63 -4.13 -32.14
N TRP A 156 -28.92 -4.37 -33.42
CA TRP A 156 -30.29 -4.29 -33.96
C TRP A 156 -31.15 -5.47 -33.52
N ASN A 157 -30.59 -6.68 -33.60
CA ASN A 157 -31.30 -7.90 -33.25
C ASN A 157 -31.16 -8.27 -31.78
N ARG A 158 -30.29 -7.57 -31.03
CA ARG A 158 -29.85 -7.90 -29.67
C ARG A 158 -29.32 -9.33 -29.64
N VAL A 159 -28.24 -9.58 -30.38
CA VAL A 159 -27.60 -10.89 -30.43
C VAL A 159 -26.12 -10.72 -30.10
N ARG A 160 -25.61 -11.54 -29.19
CA ARG A 160 -24.20 -11.61 -28.79
C ARG A 160 -23.72 -13.05 -28.87
N ILE A 161 -22.61 -13.29 -29.57
CA ILE A 161 -22.03 -14.62 -29.74
C ILE A 161 -20.53 -14.54 -29.43
N GLY A 162 -20.08 -15.36 -28.48
CA GLY A 162 -18.68 -15.42 -28.07
C GLY A 162 -18.42 -14.87 -26.67
N GLY A 163 -17.62 -13.81 -26.59
CA GLY A 163 -17.12 -13.14 -25.39
C GLY A 163 -18.02 -12.04 -24.84
N ALA A 164 -17.51 -11.35 -23.82
CA ALA A 164 -18.21 -10.31 -23.06
C ALA A 164 -18.29 -8.95 -23.78
N LEU A 165 -18.64 -8.93 -25.08
CA LEU A 165 -18.94 -7.67 -25.77
C LEU A 165 -20.10 -6.96 -25.09
N GLY A 166 -19.90 -5.68 -24.74
CA GLY A 166 -20.88 -4.91 -23.99
C GLY A 166 -20.91 -5.15 -22.47
N GLY A 167 -20.02 -5.99 -21.93
CA GLY A 167 -19.97 -6.28 -20.49
C GLY A 167 -21.17 -7.07 -19.97
N ASP A 168 -21.51 -6.88 -18.70
CA ASP A 168 -22.61 -7.60 -18.03
C ASP A 168 -23.99 -7.03 -18.39
N ASN A 169 -24.05 -5.77 -18.85
CA ASN A 169 -25.24 -5.08 -19.32
C ASN A 169 -25.05 -4.62 -20.78
N PRO A 170 -25.22 -5.51 -21.78
CA PRO A 170 -24.83 -5.19 -23.14
C PRO A 170 -25.59 -4.00 -23.75
N ASP A 171 -26.84 -3.74 -23.32
CA ASP A 171 -27.64 -2.61 -23.79
C ASP A 171 -27.02 -1.23 -23.47
N ASP A 172 -26.14 -1.14 -22.47
CA ASP A 172 -25.50 0.12 -22.07
C ASP A 172 -24.60 0.69 -23.19
N SER A 173 -23.99 -0.20 -23.98
CA SER A 173 -23.02 0.16 -25.04
C SER A 173 -23.46 -0.32 -26.44
N LEU A 174 -24.15 -1.46 -26.55
CA LEU A 174 -24.64 -2.01 -27.82
C LEU A 174 -26.00 -1.42 -28.21
N ARG A 175 -26.07 -0.09 -28.26
CA ARG A 175 -27.28 0.62 -28.66
C ARG A 175 -27.45 0.58 -30.17
N LYS A 176 -28.66 0.25 -30.63
CA LYS A 176 -29.03 0.25 -32.05
C LYS A 176 -28.73 1.61 -32.72
N GLY A 177 -27.95 1.59 -33.79
CA GLY A 177 -27.69 2.74 -34.67
C GLY A 177 -27.03 2.33 -35.98
N SER A 178 -26.28 3.23 -36.62
CA SER A 178 -25.83 3.06 -38.00
C SER A 178 -24.33 2.79 -38.19
N ILE A 179 -23.56 2.61 -37.11
CA ILE A 179 -22.10 2.46 -37.16
C ILE A 179 -21.64 1.03 -36.92
N ALA A 180 -20.90 0.45 -37.86
CA ALA A 180 -20.26 -0.84 -37.64
C ALA A 180 -18.89 -0.67 -36.94
N ILE A 181 -18.50 -1.62 -36.10
CA ILE A 181 -17.18 -1.62 -35.44
C ILE A 181 -16.41 -2.88 -35.82
N PHE A 182 -15.18 -2.73 -36.26
CA PHE A 182 -14.22 -3.82 -36.43
C PHE A 182 -12.96 -3.51 -35.61
N SER A 183 -12.67 -4.32 -34.60
CA SER A 183 -11.60 -4.03 -33.65
C SER A 183 -10.74 -5.25 -33.37
N ASN A 184 -9.43 -5.05 -33.48
CA ASN A 184 -8.43 -6.03 -33.09
C ASN A 184 -8.40 -6.27 -31.56
N SER A 185 -8.98 -5.35 -30.77
CA SER A 185 -9.07 -5.47 -29.31
C SER A 185 -10.51 -5.71 -28.86
N GLY A 186 -10.69 -6.73 -28.03
CA GLY A 186 -11.96 -7.03 -27.37
C GLY A 186 -12.48 -5.88 -26.51
N GLY A 187 -11.65 -5.40 -25.58
CA GLY A 187 -12.03 -4.32 -24.66
C GLY A 187 -12.42 -3.04 -25.40
N PHE A 188 -11.62 -2.61 -26.39
CA PHE A 188 -11.92 -1.40 -27.15
C PHE A 188 -13.13 -1.53 -28.07
N SER A 189 -13.57 -2.75 -28.42
CA SER A 189 -14.83 -2.94 -29.15
C SER A 189 -16.00 -2.35 -28.34
N THR A 190 -16.01 -2.58 -27.03
CA THR A 190 -17.04 -2.06 -26.11
C THR A 190 -16.83 -0.58 -25.80
N THR A 191 -15.59 -0.17 -25.52
CA THR A 191 -15.28 1.23 -25.19
C THR A 191 -15.61 2.18 -26.35
N ILE A 192 -15.30 1.79 -27.60
CA ILE A 192 -15.62 2.61 -28.77
C ILE A 192 -17.13 2.73 -28.94
N ALA A 193 -17.91 1.65 -28.76
CA ALA A 193 -19.36 1.72 -28.81
C ALA A 193 -19.93 2.72 -27.78
N GLN A 194 -19.38 2.71 -26.56
CA GLN A 194 -19.75 3.68 -25.52
C GLN A 194 -19.39 5.12 -25.91
N TYR A 195 -18.20 5.34 -26.48
CA TYR A 195 -17.76 6.67 -26.91
C TYR A 195 -18.62 7.24 -28.04
N LEU A 196 -19.01 6.38 -28.99
CA LEU A 196 -19.92 6.74 -30.07
C LEU A 196 -21.31 7.13 -29.54
N ARG A 197 -21.83 6.39 -28.56
CA ARG A 197 -23.11 6.73 -27.91
C ARG A 197 -23.08 8.13 -27.30
N MET A 198 -21.96 8.53 -26.68
CA MET A 198 -21.81 9.87 -26.08
C MET A 198 -21.85 11.01 -27.11
N SER A 199 -21.70 10.74 -28.40
CA SER A 199 -21.85 11.73 -29.48
C SER A 199 -23.07 11.47 -30.39
N GLY A 200 -24.01 10.62 -29.95
CA GLY A 200 -25.27 10.39 -30.65
C GLY A 200 -25.23 9.28 -31.72
N TRP A 201 -24.16 8.48 -31.78
CA TRP A 201 -24.02 7.40 -32.75
C TRP A 201 -24.21 6.03 -32.11
N GLY A 202 -25.14 5.24 -32.63
CA GLY A 202 -25.34 3.85 -32.20
C GLY A 202 -24.59 2.87 -33.10
N THR A 203 -24.56 1.62 -32.70
CA THR A 203 -23.89 0.54 -33.41
C THR A 203 -24.86 -0.34 -34.20
N SER A 204 -24.41 -0.88 -35.33
CA SER A 204 -25.10 -1.91 -36.10
C SER A 204 -24.58 -3.31 -35.74
N THR A 205 -23.34 -3.59 -36.16
CA THR A 205 -22.62 -4.84 -35.89
C THR A 205 -21.24 -4.53 -35.34
N VAL A 206 -20.87 -5.19 -34.26
CA VAL A 206 -19.57 -5.08 -33.59
C VAL A 206 -18.83 -6.40 -33.75
N VAL A 207 -17.64 -6.35 -34.34
CA VAL A 207 -16.77 -7.51 -34.57
C VAL A 207 -15.46 -7.29 -33.83
N SER A 208 -15.22 -8.11 -32.81
CA SER A 208 -13.90 -8.27 -32.22
C SER A 208 -13.14 -9.32 -33.02
N SER A 209 -12.28 -8.87 -33.93
CA SER A 209 -11.50 -9.74 -34.82
C SER A 209 -10.39 -10.48 -34.07
N GLY A 210 -9.88 -9.85 -33.02
CA GLY A 210 -8.75 -10.30 -32.23
C GLY A 210 -7.39 -9.94 -32.83
N LYS A 211 -6.32 -10.33 -32.12
CA LYS A 211 -4.94 -9.96 -32.51
C LYS A 211 -3.93 -11.11 -32.38
N ASP A 212 -4.33 -12.30 -32.80
CA ASP A 212 -3.37 -13.36 -33.08
C ASP A 212 -2.66 -13.11 -34.43
N VAL A 213 -1.52 -13.79 -34.66
CA VAL A 213 -0.70 -13.62 -35.88
C VAL A 213 -1.51 -13.89 -37.15
N TYR A 214 -2.47 -14.81 -37.07
CA TYR A 214 -3.34 -15.22 -38.16
C TYR A 214 -4.79 -14.83 -37.86
N ILE A 215 -5.34 -13.83 -38.57
CA ILE A 215 -6.72 -13.38 -38.40
C ILE A 215 -7.61 -14.13 -39.39
N HIS A 216 -8.63 -14.83 -38.88
CA HIS A 216 -9.50 -15.65 -39.73
C HIS A 216 -10.55 -14.83 -40.50
N TYR A 217 -11.17 -13.84 -39.87
CA TYR A 217 -12.09 -12.91 -40.52
C TYR A 217 -11.49 -11.51 -40.44
N ALA A 218 -10.89 -11.04 -41.53
CA ALA A 218 -10.02 -9.88 -41.53
C ALA A 218 -10.71 -8.64 -42.14
N ALA A 219 -9.96 -7.54 -42.22
CA ALA A 219 -10.46 -6.26 -42.72
C ALA A 219 -11.03 -6.32 -44.15
N PRO A 220 -10.49 -7.09 -45.11
CA PRO A 220 -11.07 -7.20 -46.45
C PRO A 220 -12.47 -7.84 -46.46
N GLU A 221 -12.67 -8.93 -45.71
CA GLU A 221 -13.99 -9.57 -45.57
C GLU A 221 -14.99 -8.64 -44.88
N PHE A 222 -14.55 -7.95 -43.82
CA PHE A 222 -15.37 -6.95 -43.16
C PHE A 222 -15.76 -5.80 -44.10
N ALA A 223 -14.82 -5.26 -44.88
CA ALA A 223 -15.08 -4.17 -45.82
C ALA A 223 -16.09 -4.58 -46.91
N PHE A 224 -15.98 -5.80 -47.43
CA PHE A 224 -16.94 -6.37 -48.37
C PHE A 224 -18.33 -6.52 -47.73
N ALA A 225 -18.42 -7.12 -46.54
CA ALA A 225 -19.69 -7.29 -45.84
C ALA A 225 -20.34 -5.94 -45.44
N LEU A 226 -19.52 -4.94 -45.09
CA LEU A 226 -19.94 -3.58 -44.78
C LEU A 226 -20.59 -2.91 -45.99
N ALA A 227 -20.01 -3.06 -47.18
CA ALA A 227 -20.55 -2.51 -48.42
C ALA A 227 -21.99 -3.01 -48.68
N ASN A 228 -22.27 -4.26 -48.32
CA ASN A 228 -23.54 -4.93 -48.56
C ASN A 228 -24.54 -4.85 -47.37
N ASP A 229 -24.20 -4.18 -46.27
CA ASP A 229 -25.13 -4.00 -45.13
C ASP A 229 -25.85 -2.65 -45.19
N ALA A 230 -27.12 -2.63 -45.59
CA ALA A 230 -27.92 -1.41 -45.66
C ALA A 230 -28.11 -0.71 -44.30
N ARG A 231 -27.94 -1.42 -43.18
CA ARG A 231 -28.08 -0.85 -41.82
C ARG A 231 -26.88 -0.01 -41.41
N SER A 232 -25.72 -0.31 -41.96
CA SER A 232 -24.44 0.32 -41.63
C SER A 232 -24.12 1.44 -42.62
N LYS A 233 -24.08 2.69 -42.15
CA LYS A 233 -23.76 3.88 -42.95
C LYS A 233 -22.26 4.17 -42.99
N ALA A 234 -21.55 3.87 -41.89
CA ALA A 234 -20.11 4.02 -41.78
C ALA A 234 -19.54 2.95 -40.84
N ALA A 235 -18.21 2.87 -40.74
CA ALA A 235 -17.56 1.99 -39.78
C ALA A 235 -16.39 2.66 -39.02
N VAL A 236 -16.10 2.12 -37.83
CA VAL A 236 -14.89 2.40 -37.07
C VAL A 236 -14.00 1.17 -37.07
N LEU A 237 -12.74 1.36 -37.43
CA LEU A 237 -11.70 0.33 -37.38
C LEU A 237 -10.72 0.65 -36.26
N TYR A 238 -10.49 -0.28 -35.32
CA TYR A 238 -9.42 -0.18 -34.34
C TYR A 238 -8.28 -1.14 -34.70
N CYS A 239 -7.14 -0.57 -35.05
CA CYS A 239 -6.02 -1.28 -35.66
C CYS A 239 -4.76 -1.18 -34.79
N GLU A 240 -4.15 -2.34 -34.56
CA GLU A 240 -2.87 -2.48 -33.87
C GLU A 240 -1.76 -2.87 -34.86
N PRO A 241 -0.48 -2.54 -34.58
CA PRO A 241 0.67 -2.92 -35.42
C PRO A 241 0.76 -4.43 -35.70
N GLY A 242 1.36 -4.79 -36.83
CA GLY A 242 1.55 -6.17 -37.29
C GLY A 242 0.46 -6.66 -38.24
N GLY A 243 0.84 -7.36 -39.31
CA GLY A 243 -0.04 -7.90 -40.35
C GLY A 243 -0.42 -6.89 -41.44
N TYR A 244 -0.72 -7.39 -42.64
CA TYR A 244 -0.99 -6.58 -43.84
C TYR A 244 -2.47 -6.52 -44.24
N TYR A 245 -3.36 -7.16 -43.48
CA TYR A 245 -4.76 -7.34 -43.86
C TYR A 245 -5.50 -6.01 -44.10
N GLU A 246 -5.17 -4.97 -43.33
CA GLU A 246 -5.75 -3.63 -43.46
C GLU A 246 -5.30 -2.91 -44.75
N ALA A 247 -4.12 -3.24 -45.27
CA ALA A 247 -3.63 -2.71 -46.55
C ALA A 247 -4.48 -3.20 -47.73
N ASP A 248 -4.92 -4.45 -47.69
CA ASP A 248 -5.70 -5.09 -48.75
C ASP A 248 -7.20 -4.72 -48.71
N ALA A 249 -7.66 -4.05 -47.65
CA ALA A 249 -9.06 -3.68 -47.50
C ALA A 249 -9.45 -2.54 -48.47
N THR A 250 -10.60 -2.70 -49.12
CA THR A 250 -11.20 -1.70 -50.02
C THR A 250 -12.56 -1.28 -49.47
N PHE A 251 -12.68 -0.03 -49.02
CA PHE A 251 -13.91 0.51 -48.44
C PHE A 251 -14.70 1.32 -49.46
N THR A 252 -16.00 1.04 -49.58
CA THR A 252 -16.94 1.81 -50.40
C THR A 252 -17.86 2.71 -49.56
N LYS A 253 -17.80 2.56 -48.24
CA LYS A 253 -18.50 3.39 -47.25
C LYS A 253 -17.49 4.14 -46.38
N PRO A 254 -17.89 5.27 -45.76
CA PRO A 254 -16.99 6.04 -44.91
C PRO A 254 -16.43 5.25 -43.73
N VAL A 255 -15.15 5.45 -43.42
CA VAL A 255 -14.47 4.77 -42.30
C VAL A 255 -13.64 5.73 -41.46
N VAL A 256 -13.70 5.56 -40.13
CA VAL A 256 -12.72 6.14 -39.20
C VAL A 256 -11.77 5.04 -38.76
N ALA A 257 -10.49 5.16 -39.11
CA ALA A 257 -9.45 4.23 -38.68
C ALA A 257 -8.69 4.80 -37.46
N CYS A 258 -8.72 4.08 -36.35
CA CYS A 258 -7.92 4.37 -35.17
C CYS A 258 -6.70 3.45 -35.16
N VAL A 259 -5.51 4.01 -35.41
CA VAL A 259 -4.24 3.27 -35.41
C VAL A 259 -3.46 3.62 -34.15
N VAL A 260 -3.21 2.62 -33.31
CA VAL A 260 -2.52 2.80 -32.03
C VAL A 260 -1.13 2.17 -32.03
N GLY A 261 -0.39 2.31 -30.93
CA GLY A 261 0.81 1.51 -30.68
C GLY A 261 2.10 2.04 -31.27
N ARG A 262 2.19 3.33 -31.62
CA ARG A 262 3.44 3.99 -32.06
C ARG A 262 4.61 3.75 -31.11
N TRP A 263 4.39 3.76 -29.81
CA TRP A 263 5.42 3.53 -28.78
C TRP A 263 6.09 2.15 -28.87
N LYS A 264 5.46 1.16 -29.53
CA LYS A 264 6.02 -0.19 -29.69
C LYS A 264 7.30 -0.19 -30.53
N SER A 265 7.50 0.78 -31.44
CA SER A 265 8.74 0.89 -32.21
C SER A 265 9.96 1.28 -31.35
N SER A 266 9.74 1.83 -30.15
CA SER A 266 10.80 2.22 -29.22
C SER A 266 11.19 1.13 -28.23
N LEU A 267 10.61 -0.07 -28.33
CA LEU A 267 10.83 -1.17 -27.38
C LEU A 267 11.63 -2.32 -27.98
N THR A 268 12.55 -2.85 -27.18
CA THR A 268 13.37 -4.03 -27.51
C THR A 268 12.73 -5.37 -27.15
N ARG A 269 11.55 -5.36 -26.51
CA ARG A 269 10.79 -6.55 -26.09
C ARG A 269 9.34 -6.49 -26.60
N ALA A 270 8.81 -7.63 -27.01
CA ALA A 270 7.41 -7.76 -27.38
C ALA A 270 6.50 -7.48 -26.17
N VAL A 271 5.44 -6.71 -26.38
CA VAL A 271 4.49 -6.25 -25.36
C VAL A 271 3.05 -6.48 -25.85
N GLY A 272 2.27 -7.21 -25.05
CA GLY A 272 0.86 -7.52 -25.33
C GLY A 272 0.65 -8.61 -26.40
N HIS A 273 -0.48 -8.53 -27.12
CA HIS A 273 -0.99 -9.54 -28.05
C HIS A 273 0.07 -10.15 -28.99
N ALA A 274 -0.01 -11.46 -29.20
CA ALA A 274 0.98 -12.27 -29.92
C ALA A 274 1.29 -11.80 -31.36
N GLY A 275 0.41 -11.03 -32.01
CA GLY A 275 0.63 -10.45 -33.34
C GLY A 275 1.47 -9.17 -33.39
N ALA A 276 1.90 -8.60 -32.27
CA ALA A 276 2.54 -7.28 -32.22
C ALA A 276 4.09 -7.31 -32.34
N MET A 277 4.64 -8.23 -33.13
CA MET A 277 6.05 -8.20 -33.52
C MET A 277 6.21 -7.19 -34.68
N ALA A 278 6.39 -5.91 -34.35
CA ALA A 278 6.72 -4.89 -35.33
C ALA A 278 8.20 -4.97 -35.69
N GLY A 279 8.50 -5.31 -36.94
CA GLY A 279 9.86 -5.34 -37.48
C GLY A 279 9.93 -5.16 -39.01
N GLY A 280 8.79 -4.94 -39.66
CA GLY A 280 8.65 -4.74 -41.11
C GLY A 280 7.78 -3.52 -41.46
N SER A 281 7.34 -3.42 -42.71
CA SER A 281 6.51 -2.31 -43.23
C SER A 281 5.04 -2.35 -42.80
N ASP A 282 4.73 -2.93 -41.63
CA ASP A 282 3.38 -3.13 -41.07
C ASP A 282 3.23 -2.56 -39.64
N ASP A 283 4.10 -1.62 -39.29
CA ASP A 283 4.02 -0.85 -38.05
C ASP A 283 2.83 0.14 -38.02
N ALA A 284 2.67 0.83 -36.89
CA ALA A 284 1.59 1.83 -36.72
C ALA A 284 1.63 2.90 -37.81
N GLN A 285 2.81 3.43 -38.12
CA GLN A 285 2.96 4.53 -39.08
C GLN A 285 2.67 4.08 -40.52
N ALA A 286 3.03 2.85 -40.89
CA ALA A 286 2.67 2.27 -42.18
C ALA A 286 1.15 2.12 -42.31
N LYS A 287 0.47 1.59 -41.29
CA LYS A 287 -1.00 1.47 -41.27
C LYS A 287 -1.68 2.84 -41.34
N GLU A 288 -1.17 3.84 -40.62
CA GLU A 288 -1.63 5.23 -40.73
C GLU A 288 -1.56 5.71 -42.19
N ARG A 289 -0.41 5.56 -42.86
CA ARG A 289 -0.23 5.93 -44.27
C ARG A 289 -1.21 5.19 -45.19
N TRP A 290 -1.40 3.89 -45.01
CA TRP A 290 -2.34 3.11 -45.83
C TRP A 290 -3.77 3.64 -45.74
N PHE A 291 -4.24 3.97 -44.54
CA PHE A 291 -5.57 4.54 -44.37
C PHE A 291 -5.66 5.98 -44.88
N MET A 292 -4.62 6.79 -44.65
CA MET A 292 -4.55 8.17 -45.16
C MET A 292 -4.66 8.21 -46.68
N GLU A 293 -3.94 7.33 -47.39
CA GLU A 293 -4.02 7.18 -48.85
C GLU A 293 -5.42 6.74 -49.30
N LYS A 294 -6.01 5.72 -48.64
CA LYS A 294 -7.38 5.24 -48.95
C LYS A 294 -8.43 6.34 -48.79
N PHE A 295 -8.28 7.19 -47.78
CA PHE A 295 -9.23 8.26 -47.47
C PHE A 295 -8.91 9.58 -48.19
N GLY A 296 -7.72 9.71 -48.78
CA GLY A 296 -7.28 10.95 -49.45
C GLY A 296 -7.06 12.10 -48.48
N VAL A 297 -6.47 11.82 -47.32
CA VAL A 297 -6.11 12.82 -46.31
C VAL A 297 -4.58 12.86 -46.14
N ASP A 298 -4.03 14.04 -45.84
CA ASP A 298 -2.58 14.28 -45.78
C ASP A 298 -2.02 14.30 -44.35
N ARG A 299 -2.89 14.28 -43.34
CA ARG A 299 -2.54 14.29 -41.92
C ARG A 299 -3.59 13.58 -41.07
N LEU A 300 -3.29 13.42 -39.78
CA LEU A 300 -4.15 12.75 -38.81
C LEU A 300 -5.20 13.71 -38.26
N PHE A 301 -6.32 13.17 -37.81
CA PHE A 301 -7.38 13.93 -37.16
C PHE A 301 -7.11 14.08 -35.65
N SER A 302 -7.21 15.32 -35.15
CA SER A 302 -7.47 15.61 -33.75
C SER A 302 -8.66 16.60 -33.63
N PRO A 303 -9.32 16.69 -32.46
CA PRO A 303 -10.38 17.67 -32.25
C PRO A 303 -9.92 19.13 -32.47
N ASP A 304 -8.69 19.45 -32.06
CA ASP A 304 -8.11 20.80 -32.20
C ASP A 304 -7.63 21.09 -33.63
N ASP A 305 -7.34 20.04 -34.39
CA ASP A 305 -6.81 20.12 -35.75
C ASP A 305 -7.48 19.09 -36.68
N PRO A 306 -8.77 19.30 -37.04
CA PRO A 306 -9.53 18.32 -37.81
C PRO A 306 -8.94 18.08 -39.20
N CYS A 307 -8.82 16.80 -39.60
CA CYS A 307 -8.49 16.39 -40.96
C CYS A 307 -9.30 15.15 -41.36
N CYS A 308 -10.24 15.30 -42.28
CA CYS A 308 -11.07 14.21 -42.77
C CYS A 308 -11.55 14.48 -44.20
N SER A 309 -12.05 13.44 -44.88
CA SER A 309 -12.76 13.52 -46.14
C SER A 309 -14.11 12.80 -46.05
N ALA A 310 -14.93 12.87 -47.09
CA ALA A 310 -16.15 12.06 -47.17
C ALA A 310 -15.85 10.54 -47.13
N LYS A 311 -14.64 10.11 -47.48
CA LYS A 311 -14.24 8.69 -47.42
C LYS A 311 -13.83 8.26 -46.01
N GLY A 312 -13.35 9.16 -45.17
CA GLY A 312 -12.89 8.78 -43.84
C GLY A 312 -11.92 9.73 -43.15
N ALA A 313 -11.41 9.28 -42.01
CA ALA A 313 -10.40 9.97 -41.19
C ALA A 313 -9.49 8.94 -40.49
N VAL A 314 -8.27 9.37 -40.14
CA VAL A 314 -7.33 8.55 -39.37
C VAL A 314 -7.04 9.23 -38.03
N VAL A 315 -7.24 8.52 -36.92
CA VAL A 315 -6.95 8.99 -35.56
C VAL A 315 -5.94 8.07 -34.88
N THR A 316 -5.23 8.58 -33.88
CA THR A 316 -4.29 7.77 -33.07
C THR A 316 -4.73 7.60 -31.62
N ASN A 317 -5.87 8.19 -31.26
CA ASN A 317 -6.48 8.13 -29.94
C ASN A 317 -7.96 7.79 -30.08
N ILE A 318 -8.43 6.77 -29.36
CA ILE A 318 -9.83 6.35 -29.38
C ILE A 318 -10.80 7.46 -28.95
N ALA A 319 -10.36 8.37 -28.08
CA ALA A 319 -11.16 9.51 -27.63
C ALA A 319 -11.48 10.50 -28.76
N HIS A 320 -10.71 10.47 -29.87
CA HIS A 320 -10.95 11.32 -31.04
C HIS A 320 -11.94 10.69 -32.04
N ILE A 321 -12.25 9.39 -31.92
CA ILE A 321 -13.15 8.68 -32.82
C ILE A 321 -14.53 9.37 -32.92
N PRO A 322 -15.19 9.74 -31.81
CA PRO A 322 -16.50 10.39 -31.88
C PRO A 322 -16.49 11.67 -32.73
N ALA A 323 -15.50 12.54 -32.53
CA ALA A 323 -15.36 13.79 -33.26
C ALA A 323 -15.03 13.55 -34.74
N ALA A 324 -14.08 12.66 -35.02
CA ALA A 324 -13.71 12.29 -36.38
C ALA A 324 -14.88 11.68 -37.16
N LEU A 325 -15.61 10.75 -36.54
CA LEU A 325 -16.78 10.14 -37.17
C LEU A 325 -17.86 11.18 -37.45
N THR A 326 -18.13 12.06 -36.49
CA THR A 326 -19.14 13.11 -36.65
C THR A 326 -18.78 14.05 -37.81
N ALA A 327 -17.49 14.41 -37.95
CA ALA A 327 -17.01 15.22 -39.07
C ALA A 327 -17.16 14.50 -40.42
N VAL A 328 -16.77 13.22 -40.50
CA VAL A 328 -16.91 12.38 -41.70
C VAL A 328 -18.39 12.20 -42.09
N MET A 329 -19.25 11.95 -41.11
CA MET A 329 -20.69 11.78 -41.35
C MET A 329 -21.37 13.07 -41.80
N ARG A 330 -20.95 14.22 -41.24
CA ARG A 330 -21.39 15.54 -41.71
C ARG A 330 -20.97 15.81 -43.15
N ALA A 331 -19.75 15.43 -43.55
CA ALA A 331 -19.30 15.51 -44.94
C ALA A 331 -20.13 14.64 -45.90
N ASN A 332 -20.82 13.63 -45.38
CA ASN A 332 -21.78 12.77 -46.10
C ASN A 332 -23.24 13.15 -45.81
N ALA A 333 -23.51 14.39 -45.35
CA ALA A 333 -24.85 14.89 -45.05
C ALA A 333 -25.69 13.98 -44.13
N THR A 334 -25.04 13.31 -43.18
CA THR A 334 -25.70 12.38 -42.25
C THR A 334 -25.65 12.92 -40.83
N MET A 335 -26.82 12.99 -40.19
CA MET A 335 -27.00 13.38 -38.78
C MET A 335 -26.80 12.18 -37.83
N PRO A 336 -26.45 12.43 -36.55
CA PRO A 336 -26.42 11.41 -35.50
C PRO A 336 -27.72 10.58 -35.42
N ASP A 337 -27.62 9.34 -34.95
CA ASP A 337 -28.75 8.42 -34.85
C ASP A 337 -29.73 8.83 -33.74
N PHE A 338 -29.24 9.51 -32.70
CA PHE A 338 -29.98 10.03 -31.56
C PHE A 338 -29.25 11.23 -30.92
N GLU A 339 -29.90 11.93 -30.00
CA GLU A 339 -29.28 13.03 -29.26
C GLU A 339 -28.09 12.52 -28.41
N PRO A 340 -26.95 13.25 -28.37
CA PRO A 340 -25.80 12.87 -27.56
C PRO A 340 -26.15 12.65 -26.07
N GLU A 341 -25.70 11.52 -25.50
CA GLU A 341 -25.95 11.16 -24.10
C GLU A 341 -24.63 11.03 -23.33
N GLY A 342 -24.32 12.04 -22.50
CA GLY A 342 -23.11 12.06 -21.67
C GLY A 342 -21.93 12.81 -22.30
N SER A 343 -20.73 12.58 -21.77
CA SER A 343 -19.49 13.19 -22.28
C SER A 343 -18.26 12.40 -21.83
N LEU A 344 -17.17 12.51 -22.60
CA LEU A 344 -15.85 11.94 -22.29
C LEU A 344 -15.01 12.80 -21.33
N ALA A 345 -15.59 13.88 -20.77
CA ALA A 345 -14.89 14.72 -19.81
C ALA A 345 -14.52 13.93 -18.55
N LEU A 346 -13.35 14.19 -17.99
CA LEU A 346 -12.96 13.69 -16.68
C LEU A 346 -13.91 14.25 -15.62
N LYS A 347 -14.45 13.37 -14.78
CA LYS A 347 -15.45 13.67 -13.75
C LYS A 347 -14.94 13.12 -12.41
N PRO A 348 -13.89 13.72 -11.81
CA PRO A 348 -13.36 13.22 -10.56
C PRO A 348 -14.42 13.38 -9.45
N TRP A 349 -14.69 12.31 -8.70
CA TRP A 349 -15.57 12.35 -7.52
C TRP A 349 -14.82 12.73 -6.23
N PHE A 350 -13.49 12.64 -6.28
CA PHE A 350 -12.59 12.95 -5.18
C PHE A 350 -11.46 13.82 -5.69
N GLY A 351 -11.03 14.77 -4.89
CA GLY A 351 -9.90 15.64 -5.18
C GLY A 351 -9.11 15.90 -3.91
N SER A 352 -7.79 15.83 -4.02
CA SER A 352 -6.86 16.30 -3.01
C SER A 352 -5.64 16.83 -3.74
N ASP A 353 -5.46 18.14 -3.68
CA ASP A 353 -4.29 18.85 -4.19
C ASP A 353 -3.14 18.86 -3.17
N GLN A 354 -3.35 18.30 -1.97
CA GLN A 354 -2.42 18.34 -0.84
C GLN A 354 -1.96 19.77 -0.49
N GLY A 355 -2.78 20.77 -0.78
CA GLY A 355 -2.45 22.19 -0.58
C GLY A 355 -1.56 22.80 -1.67
N ILE A 356 -1.38 22.10 -2.80
CA ILE A 356 -0.66 22.62 -3.97
C ILE A 356 -1.64 23.45 -4.82
N GLU A 357 -1.30 24.70 -5.09
CA GLU A 357 -2.08 25.56 -6.00
C GLU A 357 -1.84 25.11 -7.46
N LEU A 358 -2.87 24.54 -8.09
CA LEU A 358 -2.81 24.07 -9.47
C LEU A 358 -3.27 25.16 -10.46
N PRO A 359 -2.61 25.31 -11.63
CA PRO A 359 -3.12 26.10 -12.74
C PRO A 359 -4.55 25.72 -13.13
N SER A 360 -5.36 26.67 -13.64
CA SER A 360 -6.80 26.44 -13.89
C SER A 360 -7.10 25.39 -14.96
N ASP A 361 -6.17 25.13 -15.87
CA ASP A 361 -6.22 24.06 -16.88
C ASP A 361 -5.91 22.67 -16.31
N LEU A 362 -5.27 22.60 -15.14
CA LEU A 362 -4.96 21.36 -14.39
C LEU A 362 -5.86 21.16 -13.17
N ALA A 363 -6.50 22.22 -12.68
CA ALA A 363 -7.44 22.23 -11.57
C ALA A 363 -8.82 21.69 -12.01
N ILE A 364 -8.88 20.39 -12.30
CA ILE A 364 -10.13 19.73 -12.69
C ILE A 364 -11.11 19.76 -11.52
N PRO A 365 -12.31 20.36 -11.66
CA PRO A 365 -13.26 20.43 -10.57
C PRO A 365 -13.78 19.05 -10.18
N VAL A 366 -13.82 18.78 -8.87
CA VAL A 366 -14.53 17.62 -8.33
C VAL A 366 -16.02 17.80 -8.61
N VAL A 367 -16.64 16.78 -9.17
CA VAL A 367 -18.08 16.75 -9.44
C VAL A 367 -18.77 15.80 -8.48
N GLY A 368 -20.08 15.99 -8.27
CA GLY A 368 -20.88 15.03 -7.52
C GLY A 368 -20.80 13.64 -8.13
N ALA A 369 -20.58 12.63 -7.29
CA ALA A 369 -20.70 11.25 -7.70
C ALA A 369 -22.14 10.96 -8.16
N VAL A 370 -22.32 9.92 -8.98
CA VAL A 370 -23.66 9.48 -9.39
C VAL A 370 -24.24 8.52 -8.36
N ALA A 371 -25.56 8.50 -8.22
CA ALA A 371 -26.23 7.52 -7.35
C ALA A 371 -25.89 6.08 -7.74
N PRO A 372 -25.65 5.18 -6.76
CA PRO A 372 -25.76 5.38 -5.30
C PRO A 372 -24.44 5.84 -4.62
N TYR A 373 -23.41 6.20 -5.38
CA TYR A 373 -22.08 6.48 -4.83
C TYR A 373 -22.02 7.83 -4.09
N ASP A 374 -22.79 8.82 -4.50
CA ASP A 374 -22.92 10.10 -3.80
C ASP A 374 -23.33 9.95 -2.33
N GLU A 375 -24.36 9.14 -2.07
CA GLU A 375 -24.83 8.83 -0.71
C GLU A 375 -23.72 8.18 0.12
N GLN A 376 -22.96 7.26 -0.47
CA GLN A 376 -21.84 6.59 0.19
C GLN A 376 -20.70 7.56 0.50
N VAL A 377 -20.37 8.47 -0.42
CA VAL A 377 -19.34 9.51 -0.20
C VAL A 377 -19.75 10.43 0.94
N LEU A 378 -21.01 10.88 0.98
CA LEU A 378 -21.54 11.72 2.06
C LEU A 378 -21.44 11.01 3.42
N GLN A 379 -21.82 9.74 3.49
CA GLN A 379 -21.72 8.95 4.71
C GLN A 379 -20.27 8.77 5.17
N VAL A 380 -19.33 8.54 4.24
CA VAL A 380 -17.91 8.46 4.57
C VAL A 380 -17.39 9.81 5.04
N ASN A 381 -17.82 10.93 4.47
CA ASN A 381 -17.35 12.26 4.83
C ASN A 381 -17.85 12.74 6.20
N SER A 382 -18.99 12.25 6.69
CA SER A 382 -19.46 12.55 8.05
C SER A 382 -18.76 11.71 9.14
N GLN A 383 -18.00 10.67 8.77
CA GLN A 383 -17.23 9.88 9.72
C GLN A 383 -16.01 10.64 10.23
N ILE A 384 -15.82 10.58 11.55
CA ILE A 384 -14.66 11.13 12.25
C ILE A 384 -13.60 10.03 12.39
N GLY A 385 -12.40 10.29 11.86
CA GLY A 385 -11.28 9.36 11.93
C GLY A 385 -11.30 8.24 10.89
N ALA A 386 -10.22 7.48 10.86
CA ALA A 386 -10.03 6.33 9.99
C ALA A 386 -10.80 5.09 10.48
N ILE A 387 -11.34 4.33 9.53
CA ILE A 387 -11.83 2.96 9.75
C ILE A 387 -11.00 2.06 8.84
N ALA A 388 -10.17 1.21 9.45
CA ALA A 388 -9.31 0.31 8.71
C ALA A 388 -9.86 -1.12 8.74
N PRO A 389 -9.74 -1.88 7.63
CA PRO A 389 -10.19 -3.26 7.59
C PRO A 389 -9.36 -4.13 8.54
N ARG A 390 -10.04 -4.96 9.33
CA ARG A 390 -9.38 -5.86 10.29
C ARG A 390 -8.73 -7.07 9.61
N GLN A 391 -7.51 -7.40 10.00
CA GLN A 391 -6.68 -8.48 9.48
C GLN A 391 -5.84 -9.14 10.59
N THR A 392 -5.23 -10.30 10.30
CA THR A 392 -4.23 -10.90 11.20
C THR A 392 -2.93 -10.09 11.16
N LEU A 393 -2.30 -9.86 12.31
CA LEU A 393 -1.08 -9.05 12.44
C LEU A 393 0.10 -9.83 13.05
N LYS A 394 0.06 -11.16 12.98
CA LYS A 394 1.25 -11.99 13.23
C LYS A 394 2.28 -11.72 12.14
N ASP A 395 3.47 -11.28 12.53
CA ASP A 395 4.55 -10.86 11.62
C ASP A 395 4.15 -9.80 10.56
N ALA A 396 3.04 -9.09 10.79
CA ALA A 396 2.52 -8.04 9.91
C ALA A 396 2.14 -6.80 10.73
N SER A 397 2.21 -5.62 10.13
CA SER A 397 1.84 -4.36 10.80
C SER A 397 1.42 -3.32 9.76
N GLY A 398 0.48 -2.48 10.14
CA GLY A 398 0.21 -1.20 9.48
C GLY A 398 1.07 -0.06 10.00
N ALA A 399 1.70 -0.23 11.17
CA ALA A 399 2.56 0.77 11.80
C ALA A 399 4.03 0.63 11.37
N SER A 400 4.63 -0.56 11.51
CA SER A 400 6.04 -0.76 11.15
C SER A 400 6.26 -1.63 9.93
N GLN A 401 7.34 -1.34 9.21
CA GLN A 401 7.77 -2.09 8.04
C GLN A 401 9.28 -2.29 8.08
N MET A 402 9.75 -3.39 7.48
CA MET A 402 11.16 -3.63 7.21
C MET A 402 11.41 -3.55 5.71
N ASP A 403 12.32 -2.68 5.28
CA ASP A 403 12.76 -2.67 3.88
C ASP A 403 13.59 -3.93 3.59
N ALA A 404 13.13 -4.76 2.64
CA ALA A 404 13.77 -6.03 2.34
C ALA A 404 15.20 -5.88 1.78
N LYS A 405 15.51 -4.76 1.11
CA LYS A 405 16.82 -4.49 0.49
C LYS A 405 17.80 -3.86 1.47
N THR A 406 17.36 -2.84 2.19
CA THR A 406 18.24 -2.05 3.06
C THR A 406 18.26 -2.58 4.50
N GLN A 407 17.26 -3.36 4.90
CA GLN A 407 17.03 -3.78 6.30
C GLN A 407 16.89 -2.60 7.26
N VAL A 408 16.54 -1.42 6.75
CA VAL A 408 16.15 -0.27 7.55
C VAL A 408 14.65 -0.39 7.80
N SER A 409 14.28 -0.38 9.07
CA SER A 409 12.88 -0.34 9.47
C SER A 409 12.30 1.07 9.32
N SER A 410 10.99 1.14 9.21
CA SER A 410 10.23 2.39 9.22
C SER A 410 9.01 2.28 10.11
N LEU A 411 8.56 3.41 10.65
CA LEU A 411 7.33 3.56 11.41
C LEU A 411 6.45 4.61 10.71
N HIS A 412 5.23 4.23 10.31
CA HIS A 412 4.28 5.07 9.57
C HIS A 412 4.90 5.78 8.36
N GLY A 413 5.76 5.06 7.64
CA GLY A 413 6.48 5.57 6.46
C GLY A 413 7.74 6.40 6.76
N THR A 414 8.04 6.71 8.02
CA THR A 414 9.28 7.39 8.42
C THR A 414 10.36 6.36 8.71
N SER A 415 11.50 6.43 8.02
CA SER A 415 12.61 5.50 8.26
C SER A 415 13.21 5.72 9.65
N MET A 416 13.81 4.69 10.26
CA MET A 416 14.52 4.87 11.54
C MET A 416 15.72 5.82 11.43
N LEU A 417 16.25 6.04 10.21
CA LEU A 417 17.29 7.05 9.96
C LEU A 417 16.72 8.46 10.09
N ASP A 418 15.55 8.72 9.48
CA ASP A 418 14.86 10.00 9.60
C ASP A 418 14.32 10.23 11.02
N ALA A 419 13.87 9.18 11.70
CA ALA A 419 13.44 9.27 13.09
C ALA A 419 14.61 9.64 14.03
N ALA A 420 15.84 9.20 13.71
CA ALA A 420 17.06 9.51 14.47
C ALA A 420 17.50 10.97 14.38
N THR A 421 16.93 11.76 13.47
CA THR A 421 17.18 13.20 13.39
C THR A 421 16.13 14.03 14.13
N ARG A 422 15.12 13.38 14.72
CA ARG A 422 13.96 14.04 15.36
C ARG A 422 14.10 14.06 16.89
N SER A 423 13.35 14.96 17.51
CA SER A 423 13.17 15.03 18.96
C SER A 423 12.39 13.80 19.46
N LEU A 424 12.46 13.50 20.75
CA LEU A 424 11.66 12.41 21.33
C LEU A 424 10.16 12.74 21.26
N GLU A 425 9.82 14.00 21.40
CA GLU A 425 8.48 14.57 21.29
C GLU A 425 7.87 14.30 19.91
N ALA A 426 8.61 14.61 18.84
CA ALA A 426 8.20 14.32 17.48
C ALA A 426 8.05 12.81 17.25
N ASN A 427 8.87 11.99 17.90
CA ASN A 427 8.77 10.53 17.82
C ASN A 427 7.57 9.97 18.60
N VAL A 428 7.13 10.63 19.68
CA VAL A 428 5.85 10.32 20.36
C VAL A 428 4.68 10.59 19.41
N ASN A 429 4.66 11.76 18.76
CA ASN A 429 3.64 12.08 17.76
C ASN A 429 3.67 11.09 16.60
N LEU A 430 4.85 10.79 16.05
CA LEU A 430 4.99 9.82 14.97
C LEU A 430 4.37 8.48 15.35
N ALA A 431 4.66 7.96 16.54
CA ALA A 431 4.19 6.66 16.99
C ALA A 431 2.66 6.57 17.10
N LEU A 432 2.01 7.58 17.67
CA LEU A 432 0.57 7.54 17.99
C LEU A 432 -0.32 8.30 17.01
N LEU A 433 0.24 9.25 16.24
CA LEU A 433 -0.48 10.15 15.34
C LEU A 433 -0.11 9.98 13.87
N HIS A 434 0.81 9.06 13.57
CA HIS A 434 1.26 8.70 12.22
C HIS A 434 1.98 9.85 11.48
N GLU A 435 2.35 10.91 12.20
CA GLU A 435 3.11 12.05 11.71
C GLU A 435 3.87 12.70 12.88
N PRO A 436 5.05 13.31 12.64
CA PRO A 436 5.89 13.85 13.71
C PRO A 436 5.33 15.11 14.40
N GLY A 437 4.30 15.74 13.83
CA GLY A 437 3.79 17.03 14.29
C GLY A 437 4.72 18.21 14.03
N GLY A 438 4.37 19.37 14.59
CA GLY A 438 5.16 20.60 14.54
C GLY A 438 5.57 21.12 15.92
N GLU A 439 6.14 22.32 15.98
CA GLU A 439 6.65 22.94 17.22
C GLU A 439 5.56 23.09 18.29
N ASN A 440 4.32 23.40 17.88
CA ASN A 440 3.19 23.46 18.82
C ASN A 440 2.90 22.11 19.48
N ASP A 441 3.04 21.03 18.73
CA ASP A 441 2.76 19.68 19.19
C ASP A 441 3.84 19.23 20.18
N GLU A 442 5.11 19.60 19.95
CA GLU A 442 6.19 19.36 20.91
C GLU A 442 5.93 20.08 22.26
N ARG A 443 5.48 21.34 22.22
CA ARG A 443 5.10 22.10 23.43
C ARG A 443 3.99 21.41 24.21
N LEU A 444 2.99 20.87 23.51
CA LEU A 444 1.86 20.12 24.08
C LEU A 444 2.31 18.78 24.69
N ILE A 445 3.11 17.99 23.96
CA ILE A 445 3.65 16.71 24.42
C ILE A 445 4.49 16.87 25.69
N ASN A 446 5.34 17.91 25.72
CA ASN A 446 6.18 18.21 26.88
C ASN A 446 5.33 18.34 28.16
N VAL A 447 4.27 19.15 28.14
CA VAL A 447 3.40 19.32 29.30
C VAL A 447 2.64 18.03 29.63
N ALA A 448 2.05 17.37 28.63
CA ALA A 448 1.22 16.18 28.85
C ALA A 448 1.97 15.03 29.53
N ILE A 449 3.22 14.78 29.11
CA ILE A 449 4.03 13.69 29.63
C ILE A 449 4.73 14.13 30.93
N ALA A 450 5.33 15.33 30.98
CA ALA A 450 6.02 15.83 32.18
C ALA A 450 5.10 15.93 33.40
N ALA A 451 3.81 16.21 33.20
CA ALA A 451 2.84 16.21 34.30
C ALA A 451 2.69 14.86 35.01
N SER A 452 3.21 13.77 34.45
CA SER A 452 3.10 12.40 34.98
C SER A 452 4.43 11.75 35.37
N VAL A 453 5.59 12.43 35.22
CA VAL A 453 6.90 11.81 35.50
C VAL A 453 7.25 11.79 36.99
N ASN A 454 6.84 12.80 37.76
CA ASN A 454 7.10 12.78 39.20
C ASN A 454 6.10 11.83 39.90
N LEU A 455 6.63 10.73 40.44
CA LEU A 455 5.90 9.67 41.13
C LEU A 455 6.01 9.75 42.66
N HIS A 456 6.50 10.87 43.21
CA HIS A 456 6.62 11.01 44.65
C HIS A 456 5.29 10.73 45.37
N GLY A 457 5.31 9.78 46.32
CA GLY A 457 4.14 9.39 47.10
C GLY A 457 3.09 8.54 46.35
N THR A 458 3.38 8.07 45.13
CA THR A 458 2.44 7.23 44.37
C THR A 458 2.76 5.73 44.52
N PRO A 459 1.76 4.83 44.41
CA PRO A 459 2.02 3.39 44.48
C PRO A 459 2.88 2.88 43.32
N GLU A 460 2.94 3.60 42.19
CA GLU A 460 3.80 3.26 41.04
C GLU A 460 5.27 3.26 41.45
N LEU A 461 5.69 4.29 42.19
CA LEU A 461 7.06 4.39 42.66
C LEU A 461 7.36 3.29 43.68
N VAL A 462 6.42 3.01 44.58
CA VAL A 462 6.57 1.93 45.57
C VAL A 462 6.73 0.58 44.90
N ALA A 463 5.91 0.27 43.88
CA ALA A 463 6.00 -0.98 43.14
C ALA A 463 7.31 -1.09 42.34
N ALA A 464 7.72 -0.01 41.66
CA ALA A 464 8.98 0.04 40.92
C ALA A 464 10.18 -0.13 41.86
N GLN A 465 10.20 0.57 42.99
CA GLN A 465 11.28 0.51 43.96
C GLN A 465 11.38 -0.88 44.60
N ALA A 466 10.26 -1.48 45.00
CA ALA A 466 10.25 -2.85 45.54
C ALA A 466 10.79 -3.87 44.52
N ALA A 467 10.44 -3.71 43.22
CA ALA A 467 11.00 -4.55 42.17
C ALA A 467 12.52 -4.31 41.99
N ARG A 468 12.98 -3.07 42.06
CA ARG A 468 14.40 -2.68 41.94
C ARG A 468 15.23 -3.25 43.09
N GLU A 469 14.78 -3.10 44.33
CA GLU A 469 15.45 -3.62 45.54
C GLU A 469 15.50 -5.15 45.57
N ALA A 470 14.58 -5.82 44.89
CA ALA A 470 14.61 -7.26 44.68
C ALA A 470 15.61 -7.71 43.59
N GLY A 471 16.35 -6.78 42.97
CA GLY A 471 17.36 -7.07 41.94
C GLY A 471 16.78 -7.38 40.56
N ASN A 472 15.55 -6.95 40.28
CA ASN A 472 14.94 -7.15 38.97
C ASN A 472 15.57 -6.24 37.91
N ALA A 473 15.61 -6.73 36.67
CA ALA A 473 16.04 -5.95 35.53
C ALA A 473 15.06 -4.80 35.20
N PRO A 474 15.51 -3.74 34.49
CA PRO A 474 14.69 -2.56 34.17
C PRO A 474 13.31 -2.85 33.57
N ASN A 475 13.19 -3.82 32.67
CA ASN A 475 11.91 -4.18 32.07
C ASN A 475 10.88 -4.69 33.10
N ALA A 476 11.32 -5.48 34.08
CA ALA A 476 10.47 -6.00 35.14
C ALA A 476 10.09 -4.91 36.16
N ILE A 477 11.01 -3.98 36.46
CA ILE A 477 10.73 -2.78 37.26
C ILE A 477 9.61 -1.95 36.62
N LEU A 478 9.74 -1.66 35.32
CA LEU A 478 8.73 -0.93 34.56
C LEU A 478 7.41 -1.72 34.46
N ALA A 479 7.46 -3.05 34.35
CA ALA A 479 6.26 -3.88 34.30
C ALA A 479 5.47 -3.84 35.62
N ALA A 480 6.16 -3.79 36.76
CA ALA A 480 5.54 -3.61 38.07
C ALA A 480 4.79 -2.28 38.16
N ALA A 481 5.40 -1.18 37.71
CA ALA A 481 4.75 0.12 37.63
C ALA A 481 3.57 0.14 36.64
N ALA A 482 3.74 -0.38 35.42
CA ALA A 482 2.68 -0.45 34.40
C ALA A 482 1.44 -1.19 34.90
N SER A 483 1.64 -2.27 35.67
CA SER A 483 0.56 -3.15 36.13
C SER A 483 -0.47 -2.44 37.01
N ILE A 484 -0.11 -1.33 37.65
CA ILE A 484 -1.01 -0.57 38.52
C ILE A 484 -1.60 0.70 37.87
N VAL A 485 -1.15 1.05 36.65
CA VAL A 485 -1.71 2.16 35.85
C VAL A 485 -2.91 1.66 35.02
N GLY A 486 -3.90 1.11 35.71
CA GLY A 486 -5.07 0.45 35.11
C GLY A 486 -6.16 1.39 34.57
N PRO A 487 -7.21 0.81 33.96
CA PRO A 487 -8.24 1.53 33.20
C PRO A 487 -9.25 2.34 34.02
N ASN A 488 -9.01 2.54 35.32
CA ASN A 488 -9.80 3.48 36.13
C ASN A 488 -9.07 4.81 36.37
N ARG A 489 -7.73 4.86 36.22
CA ARG A 489 -6.92 6.06 36.52
C ARG A 489 -6.89 7.11 35.40
N GLN A 490 -7.32 6.74 34.21
CA GLN A 490 -7.39 7.52 32.97
C GLN A 490 -8.82 7.76 32.46
N ARG A 491 -9.84 7.21 33.11
CA ARG A 491 -11.20 7.11 32.55
C ARG A 491 -11.77 8.50 32.31
N ALA A 492 -11.62 9.38 33.30
CA ALA A 492 -12.04 10.78 33.22
C ALA A 492 -11.39 11.52 32.05
N ALA A 493 -10.07 11.40 31.85
CA ALA A 493 -9.38 12.05 30.74
C ALA A 493 -9.81 11.50 29.36
N ARG A 494 -10.06 10.19 29.25
CA ARG A 494 -10.55 9.58 28.00
C ARG A 494 -11.99 9.98 27.69
N ASP A 495 -12.87 9.98 28.68
CA ASP A 495 -14.26 10.40 28.54
C ASP A 495 -14.34 11.90 28.18
N ALA A 496 -13.49 12.73 28.78
CA ALA A 496 -13.34 14.13 28.42
C ALA A 496 -12.83 14.31 26.98
N ALA A 497 -11.83 13.53 26.53
CA ALA A 497 -11.33 13.60 25.16
C ALA A 497 -12.42 13.22 24.15
N LYS A 498 -13.20 12.17 24.44
CA LYS A 498 -14.36 11.76 23.65
C LYS A 498 -15.40 12.88 23.55
N TRP A 499 -15.75 13.50 24.68
CA TRP A 499 -16.69 14.61 24.72
C TRP A 499 -16.20 15.80 23.89
N LEU A 500 -14.93 16.19 24.03
CA LEU A 500 -14.33 17.26 23.23
C LEU A 500 -14.37 16.94 21.73
N ILE A 501 -14.08 15.69 21.34
CA ILE A 501 -14.15 15.29 19.93
C ILE A 501 -15.57 15.45 19.38
N ASP A 502 -16.58 14.95 20.10
CA ASP A 502 -17.97 15.00 19.66
C ASP A 502 -18.48 16.44 19.53
N ARG A 503 -18.24 17.29 20.54
CA ARG A 503 -18.77 18.66 20.56
C ARG A 503 -18.11 19.56 19.53
N PHE A 504 -16.79 19.50 19.41
CA PHE A 504 -16.09 20.39 18.48
C PHE A 504 -16.22 19.95 17.02
N ALA A 505 -16.40 18.65 16.76
CA ALA A 505 -16.69 18.17 15.41
C ALA A 505 -18.11 18.58 14.99
N ALA A 506 -19.08 18.47 15.90
CA ALA A 506 -20.44 18.95 15.66
C ALA A 506 -20.50 20.47 15.44
N ALA A 507 -19.61 21.23 16.09
CA ALA A 507 -19.46 22.68 15.90
C ALA A 507 -18.59 23.06 14.68
N GLY A 508 -18.17 22.09 13.86
CA GLY A 508 -17.46 22.36 12.60
C GLY A 508 -16.03 22.86 12.74
N LEU A 509 -15.34 22.58 13.86
CA LEU A 509 -13.93 22.96 14.03
C LEU A 509 -13.05 22.22 13.00
N THR A 510 -12.42 22.96 12.10
CA THR A 510 -11.51 22.36 11.09
C THR A 510 -10.05 22.36 11.54
N ASN A 511 -9.62 23.41 12.26
CA ASN A 511 -8.24 23.58 12.72
C ASN A 511 -8.20 23.85 14.24
N ALA A 512 -7.62 22.91 15.00
CA ALA A 512 -7.49 23.02 16.45
C ALA A 512 -6.54 24.13 16.93
N LEU A 513 -5.79 24.76 16.02
CA LEU A 513 -4.85 25.84 16.31
C LEU A 513 -5.40 27.22 15.94
N ASP A 514 -6.64 27.30 15.42
CA ASP A 514 -7.26 28.55 15.01
C ASP A 514 -7.69 29.40 16.22
N GLU A 515 -6.85 30.37 16.57
CA GLU A 515 -7.11 31.30 17.67
C GLU A 515 -8.32 32.21 17.42
N SER A 516 -8.77 32.35 16.16
CA SER A 516 -9.93 33.16 15.79
C SER A 516 -11.26 32.41 15.86
N TYR A 517 -11.23 31.09 16.03
CA TYR A 517 -12.44 30.26 16.10
C TYR A 517 -13.38 30.75 17.21
N ASP A 518 -14.68 30.83 16.93
CA ASP A 518 -15.66 31.22 17.96
C ASP A 518 -15.93 30.04 18.90
N ILE A 519 -15.38 30.09 20.12
CA ILE A 519 -15.58 29.06 21.14
C ILE A 519 -16.93 29.18 21.87
N GLY A 520 -17.70 30.26 21.66
CA GLY A 520 -19.02 30.45 22.24
C GLY A 520 -20.09 29.56 21.61
N GLN A 521 -19.84 29.04 20.39
CA GLN A 521 -20.78 28.17 19.67
C GLN A 521 -20.75 26.70 20.14
N ILE A 522 -19.85 26.35 21.06
CA ILE A 522 -19.70 24.97 21.54
C ILE A 522 -20.85 24.63 22.51
N ASP A 523 -21.59 23.57 22.20
CA ASP A 523 -22.61 23.01 23.11
C ASP A 523 -21.95 22.44 24.38
N THR A 524 -22.26 23.05 25.52
CA THR A 524 -21.69 22.70 26.83
C THR A 524 -22.42 21.56 27.52
N THR A 525 -23.47 20.98 26.92
CA THR A 525 -24.24 19.89 27.52
C THR A 525 -23.34 18.70 27.87
N GLY A 526 -23.34 18.29 29.15
CA GLY A 526 -22.53 17.17 29.63
C GLY A 526 -21.08 17.52 29.96
N SER A 527 -20.72 18.82 30.03
CA SER A 527 -19.36 19.24 30.34
C SER A 527 -19.02 19.22 31.83
N GLU A 528 -19.98 18.94 32.71
CA GLU A 528 -19.83 19.01 34.17
C GLU A 528 -18.63 18.18 34.68
N PRO A 529 -18.35 16.96 34.19
CA PRO A 529 -17.20 16.17 34.64
C PRO A 529 -15.82 16.74 34.28
N LEU A 530 -15.75 17.74 33.37
CA LEU A 530 -14.49 18.41 33.05
C LEU A 530 -14.06 19.41 34.13
N PHE A 531 -14.94 19.75 35.07
CA PHE A 531 -14.73 20.78 36.07
C PHE A 531 -14.91 20.25 37.49
N ALA A 532 -14.27 20.91 38.44
CA ALA A 532 -14.38 20.68 39.87
C ALA A 532 -14.77 21.96 40.60
N ASP A 533 -15.35 21.81 41.80
CA ASP A 533 -15.74 22.92 42.67
C ASP A 533 -14.52 23.69 43.22
N ALA A 534 -13.39 23.00 43.38
CA ALA A 534 -12.14 23.57 43.86
C ALA A 534 -11.07 23.56 42.77
N ARG A 535 -10.11 24.48 42.88
CA ARG A 535 -8.94 24.54 42.00
C ARG A 535 -8.12 23.26 42.13
N ASP A 536 -7.80 22.65 41.00
CA ASP A 536 -6.87 21.52 40.90
C ASP A 536 -5.45 22.08 40.67
N PRO A 537 -4.52 21.97 41.64
CA PRO A 537 -3.18 22.53 41.51
C PRO A 537 -2.40 21.96 40.31
N ARG A 538 -2.66 20.70 39.95
CA ARG A 538 -2.01 20.07 38.78
C ARG A 538 -2.56 20.64 37.49
N ALA A 539 -3.87 20.89 37.41
CA ALA A 539 -4.49 21.56 36.27
C ALA A 539 -3.95 22.99 36.09
N GLU A 540 -3.87 23.77 37.18
CA GLU A 540 -3.33 25.13 37.17
C GLU A 540 -1.87 25.14 36.71
N ALA A 541 -1.03 24.23 37.21
CA ALA A 541 0.36 24.11 36.81
C ALA A 541 0.52 23.72 35.34
N MET A 542 -0.31 22.79 34.83
CA MET A 542 -0.30 22.41 33.41
C MET A 542 -0.72 23.59 32.50
N LEU A 543 -1.78 24.32 32.87
CA LEU A 543 -2.23 25.50 32.13
C LEU A 543 -1.19 26.62 32.12
N ALA A 544 -0.52 26.86 33.26
CA ALA A 544 0.59 27.81 33.34
C ALA A 544 1.77 27.41 32.44
N GLY A 545 2.13 26.12 32.44
CA GLY A 545 3.18 25.58 31.56
C GLY A 545 2.84 25.72 30.08
N LEU A 546 1.60 25.42 29.68
CA LEU A 546 1.12 25.62 28.32
C LEU A 546 1.20 27.09 27.89
N ALA A 547 0.76 28.00 28.75
CA ALA A 547 0.82 29.43 28.49
C ALA A 547 2.27 29.93 28.37
N LYS A 548 3.16 29.52 29.29
CA LYS A 548 4.58 29.92 29.25
C LYS A 548 5.32 29.39 28.03
N ARG A 549 4.95 28.20 27.54
CA ARG A 549 5.47 27.64 26.28
C ARG A 549 4.84 28.26 25.03
N GLY A 550 3.79 29.06 25.16
CA GLY A 550 3.06 29.60 24.02
C GLY A 550 2.37 28.52 23.18
N ALA A 551 1.82 27.49 23.84
CA ALA A 551 1.06 26.45 23.17
C ALA A 551 -0.32 26.98 22.73
N LYS A 552 -0.67 26.71 21.47
CA LYS A 552 -1.94 27.08 20.85
C LYS A 552 -2.89 25.89 20.86
N SER A 553 -4.13 26.13 21.28
CA SER A 553 -5.19 25.13 21.29
C SER A 553 -6.55 25.79 21.50
N VAL A 554 -7.48 25.53 20.59
CA VAL A 554 -8.89 25.92 20.74
C VAL A 554 -9.52 25.23 21.96
N PHE A 555 -9.18 23.98 22.22
CA PHE A 555 -9.70 23.20 23.36
C PHE A 555 -9.25 23.78 24.71
N ILE A 556 -7.96 24.11 24.84
CA ILE A 556 -7.42 24.73 26.06
C ILE A 556 -8.01 26.13 26.26
N ARG A 557 -8.15 26.91 25.18
CA ARG A 557 -8.78 28.24 25.25
C ARG A 557 -10.23 28.15 25.72
N TRP A 558 -11.02 27.21 25.19
CA TRP A 558 -12.39 26.99 25.63
C TRP A 558 -12.45 26.50 27.08
N LEU A 559 -11.57 25.59 27.48
CA LEU A 559 -11.53 25.04 28.84
C LEU A 559 -11.20 26.15 29.86
N ALA A 560 -10.23 27.00 29.54
CA ALA A 560 -9.80 28.12 30.38
C ALA A 560 -10.81 29.29 30.41
N SER A 561 -11.71 29.39 29.42
CA SER A 561 -12.75 30.43 29.39
C SER A 561 -13.98 30.09 30.22
N GLN A 562 -14.12 28.85 30.71
CA GLN A 562 -15.28 28.46 31.50
C GLN A 562 -15.21 29.06 32.92
N PRO A 563 -16.37 29.36 33.54
CA PRO A 563 -16.40 29.95 34.88
C PRO A 563 -15.98 28.98 35.99
N ALA A 564 -15.98 27.68 35.74
CA ALA A 564 -15.63 26.64 36.70
C ALA A 564 -14.14 26.23 36.58
N HIS A 565 -13.63 25.53 37.59
CA HIS A 565 -12.21 25.13 37.63
C HIS A 565 -11.98 23.81 36.87
N PRO A 566 -11.14 23.79 35.83
CA PRO A 566 -10.90 22.55 35.09
C PRO A 566 -10.08 21.55 35.91
N THR A 567 -10.35 20.25 35.71
CA THR A 567 -9.58 19.16 36.31
C THR A 567 -8.30 18.88 35.52
N ALA A 568 -7.29 18.27 36.14
CA ALA A 568 -6.05 17.89 35.43
C ALA A 568 -6.33 16.90 34.27
N ASP A 569 -7.34 16.03 34.44
CA ASP A 569 -7.80 15.11 33.40
C ASP A 569 -8.43 15.84 32.21
N ALA A 570 -9.19 16.92 32.46
CA ALA A 570 -9.75 17.77 31.40
C ALA A 570 -8.66 18.54 30.64
N VAL A 571 -7.63 19.04 31.34
CA VAL A 571 -6.48 19.70 30.69
C VAL A 571 -5.70 18.70 29.83
N LEU A 572 -5.44 17.49 30.34
CA LEU A 572 -4.79 16.42 29.58
C LEU A 572 -5.62 16.01 28.35
N ALA A 573 -6.94 15.91 28.48
CA ALA A 573 -7.86 15.66 27.39
C ALA A 573 -7.80 16.77 26.33
N ALA A 574 -7.81 18.05 26.74
CA ALA A 574 -7.69 19.17 25.81
C ALA A 574 -6.35 19.17 25.04
N ILE A 575 -5.24 18.87 25.73
CA ILE A 575 -3.92 18.75 25.09
C ILE A 575 -3.94 17.63 24.03
N THR A 576 -4.38 16.43 24.42
CA THR A 576 -4.35 15.25 23.54
C THR A 576 -5.35 15.35 22.39
N THR A 577 -6.54 15.93 22.61
CA THR A 577 -7.47 16.21 21.51
C THR A 577 -6.90 17.24 20.54
N THR A 578 -6.16 18.25 21.01
CA THR A 578 -5.46 19.20 20.11
C THR A 578 -4.47 18.48 19.21
N LEU A 579 -3.62 17.63 19.79
CA LEU A 579 -2.62 16.84 19.07
C LEU A 579 -3.28 15.93 18.03
N ALA A 580 -4.36 15.22 18.41
CA ALA A 580 -5.02 14.27 17.53
C ALA A 580 -5.91 14.91 16.45
N TRP A 581 -6.33 16.18 16.60
CA TRP A 581 -7.38 16.77 15.76
C TRP A 581 -7.09 16.74 14.27
N GLY A 582 -5.92 17.24 13.86
CA GLY A 582 -5.51 17.28 12.46
C GLY A 582 -5.46 15.89 11.83
N PRO A 583 -4.69 14.94 12.40
CA PRO A 583 -4.67 13.55 11.97
C PRO A 583 -6.05 12.89 11.93
N LEU A 584 -6.91 13.16 12.92
CA LEU A 584 -8.25 12.59 13.03
C LEU A 584 -9.18 13.11 11.93
N MET A 585 -9.23 14.43 11.71
CA MET A 585 -10.05 15.04 10.65
C MET A 585 -9.58 14.64 9.24
N ARG A 586 -8.27 14.43 9.06
CA ARG A 586 -7.69 13.89 7.81
C ARG A 586 -7.80 12.37 7.68
N LYS A 587 -8.46 11.68 8.63
CA LYS A 587 -8.62 10.22 8.65
C LYS A 587 -7.28 9.46 8.56
N ARG A 588 -6.22 10.01 9.16
CA ARG A 588 -4.92 9.33 9.33
C ARG A 588 -4.91 8.40 10.54
N VAL A 589 -5.58 8.81 11.61
CA VAL A 589 -5.78 8.01 12.83
C VAL A 589 -7.25 7.70 13.04
N SER A 590 -7.53 6.65 13.80
CA SER A 590 -8.90 6.32 14.19
C SER A 590 -9.39 7.21 15.33
N ARG A 591 -10.71 7.21 15.54
CA ARG A 591 -11.30 7.78 16.75
C ARG A 591 -10.82 7.10 18.03
N VAL A 592 -10.62 5.77 18.00
CA VAL A 592 -10.13 4.99 19.15
C VAL A 592 -8.71 5.41 19.55
N THR A 593 -7.85 5.68 18.58
CA THR A 593 -6.49 6.19 18.77
C THR A 593 -6.53 7.54 19.49
N ALA A 594 -7.35 8.48 19.00
CA ALA A 594 -7.52 9.80 19.61
C ALA A 594 -8.06 9.72 21.05
N GLU A 595 -9.09 8.91 21.29
CA GLU A 595 -9.69 8.67 22.62
C GLU A 595 -8.75 7.94 23.59
N SER A 596 -7.72 7.26 23.08
CA SER A 596 -6.73 6.52 23.88
C SER A 596 -5.47 7.33 24.21
N LEU A 597 -5.27 8.44 23.50
CA LEU A 597 -4.07 9.28 23.64
C LEU A 597 -3.82 9.82 25.07
N PRO A 598 -4.84 10.24 25.86
CA PRO A 598 -4.62 10.59 27.28
C PRO A 598 -4.01 9.45 28.11
N TRP A 599 -4.39 8.19 27.81
CA TRP A 599 -3.84 7.05 28.54
C TRP A 599 -2.40 6.78 28.13
N TRP A 600 -2.08 6.90 26.84
CA TRP A 600 -0.72 6.74 26.35
C TRP A 600 0.26 7.75 26.95
N THR A 601 -0.08 9.04 26.93
CA THR A 601 0.78 10.10 27.48
C THR A 601 1.02 9.92 28.98
N MET A 602 -0.01 9.51 29.74
CA MET A 602 0.15 9.15 31.15
C MET A 602 1.04 7.92 31.31
N LEU A 603 0.83 6.83 30.57
CA LEU A 603 1.66 5.62 30.65
C LEU A 603 3.13 5.91 30.37
N PHE A 604 3.42 6.71 29.33
CA PHE A 604 4.79 7.10 29.01
C PHE A 604 5.42 7.88 30.16
N GLY A 605 4.73 8.91 30.68
CA GLY A 605 5.25 9.70 31.80
C GLY A 605 5.49 8.85 33.04
N ARG A 606 4.55 7.97 33.39
CA ARG A 606 4.68 7.07 34.56
C ARG A 606 5.83 6.08 34.40
N LEU A 607 6.05 5.54 33.21
CA LEU A 607 7.15 4.59 32.97
C LEU A 607 8.52 5.28 32.90
N ILE A 608 8.60 6.50 32.36
CA ILE A 608 9.80 7.33 32.44
C ILE A 608 10.12 7.64 33.90
N GLY A 609 9.13 8.08 34.68
CA GLY A 609 9.28 8.30 36.12
C GLY A 609 9.75 7.05 36.85
N ALA A 610 9.08 5.91 36.64
CA ALA A 610 9.38 4.65 37.32
C ALA A 610 10.78 4.09 37.00
N SER A 611 11.39 4.50 35.89
CA SER A 611 12.76 4.10 35.55
C SER A 611 13.80 4.70 36.50
N ALA A 612 13.53 5.88 37.08
CA ALA A 612 14.38 6.52 38.06
C ALA A 612 14.22 5.91 39.46
N ASP A 613 15.29 5.97 40.26
CA ASP A 613 15.28 5.54 41.65
C ASP A 613 14.39 6.42 42.53
N ALA A 614 13.79 5.86 43.59
CA ALA A 614 12.92 6.60 44.50
C ALA A 614 13.60 7.82 45.15
N SER A 615 14.92 7.79 45.36
CA SER A 615 15.69 8.94 45.86
C SER A 615 15.67 10.16 44.93
N ARG A 616 15.27 9.98 43.66
CA ARG A 616 15.23 11.03 42.63
C ARG A 616 13.85 11.67 42.49
N HIS A 617 12.91 11.28 43.35
CA HIS A 617 11.57 11.85 43.45
C HIS A 617 11.42 12.63 44.75
N ALA A 618 11.00 13.89 44.64
CA ALA A 618 10.70 14.76 45.77
C ALA A 618 9.28 15.34 45.63
N PRO A 619 8.65 15.82 46.71
CA PRO A 619 7.34 16.46 46.63
C PRO A 619 7.26 17.54 45.54
N GLU A 620 8.31 18.35 45.42
CA GLU A 620 8.38 19.50 44.50
C GLU A 620 9.31 19.31 43.31
N GLY A 621 9.80 18.08 43.04
CA GLY A 621 10.72 17.88 41.92
C GLY A 621 11.05 16.44 41.56
N PHE A 622 11.69 16.29 40.40
CA PHE A 622 12.11 15.02 39.80
C PHE A 622 13.47 15.19 39.13
N CYS A 623 14.42 14.30 39.43
CA CYS A 623 15.75 14.28 38.80
C CYS A 623 16.47 15.65 38.80
N GLY A 624 16.37 16.40 39.90
CA GLY A 624 16.98 17.73 40.05
C GLY A 624 16.17 18.89 39.45
N PHE A 625 15.06 18.62 38.75
CA PHE A 625 14.16 19.65 38.23
C PHE A 625 12.97 19.90 39.16
N THR A 626 12.58 21.16 39.32
CA THR A 626 11.32 21.49 40.01
C THR A 626 10.11 21.08 39.18
N ASN A 627 8.99 20.76 39.81
CA ASN A 627 7.72 20.46 39.11
C ASN A 627 7.33 21.60 38.14
N GLU A 628 7.62 22.85 38.52
CA GLU A 628 7.41 24.01 37.67
C GLU A 628 8.33 23.98 36.43
N SER A 629 9.64 23.74 36.59
CA SER A 629 10.60 23.68 35.48
C SER A 629 10.26 22.57 34.48
N LEU A 630 9.83 21.39 34.97
CA LEU A 630 9.36 20.29 34.13
C LEU A 630 8.24 20.71 33.17
N LEU A 631 7.25 21.45 33.67
CA LEU A 631 6.11 21.88 32.87
C LEU A 631 6.40 23.10 32.01
N ASN A 632 7.26 24.01 32.49
CA ASN A 632 7.44 25.33 31.89
C ASN A 632 8.50 25.39 30.79
N GLU A 633 9.59 24.63 30.92
CA GLU A 633 10.79 24.81 30.09
C GLU A 633 11.39 23.49 29.59
N ARG A 634 11.49 22.46 30.44
CA ARG A 634 12.22 21.23 30.07
C ARG A 634 11.54 20.45 28.96
N SER A 635 12.32 20.03 27.98
CA SER A 635 11.89 19.11 26.93
C SER A 635 11.75 17.69 27.49
N LEU A 636 10.87 16.89 26.90
CA LEU A 636 10.76 15.46 27.20
C LEU A 636 12.08 14.74 26.94
N THR A 637 12.81 15.18 25.91
CA THR A 637 14.15 14.66 25.62
C THR A 637 15.11 14.87 26.80
N GLU A 638 15.17 16.09 27.38
CA GLU A 638 15.96 16.37 28.59
C GLU A 638 15.48 15.56 29.81
N ILE A 639 14.16 15.47 30.00
CA ILE A 639 13.58 14.73 31.14
C ILE A 639 13.95 13.24 31.07
N CYS A 640 13.87 12.63 29.89
CA CYS A 640 14.24 11.22 29.71
C CYS A 640 15.75 11.00 29.88
N PHE A 641 16.57 11.94 29.39
CA PHE A 641 18.02 11.88 29.61
C PHE A 641 18.35 11.92 31.11
N ALA A 642 17.78 12.90 31.84
CA ALA A 642 18.00 13.01 33.27
C ALA A 642 17.49 11.76 34.00
N ALA A 643 16.29 11.26 33.70
CA ALA A 643 15.75 10.04 34.28
C ALA A 643 16.66 8.83 34.07
N LEU A 644 17.31 8.72 32.90
CA LEU A 644 18.22 7.64 32.58
C LEU A 644 19.57 7.74 33.31
N LEU A 645 20.16 8.94 33.36
CA LEU A 645 21.60 9.09 33.65
C LEU A 645 21.93 9.85 34.93
N ASP A 646 20.96 10.54 35.53
CA ASP A 646 21.20 11.45 36.66
C ASP A 646 22.23 12.55 36.39
N LEU A 647 22.20 13.07 35.16
CA LEU A 647 23.06 14.14 34.70
C LEU A 647 22.22 15.22 34.00
N GLU A 648 22.70 16.46 34.07
CA GLU A 648 22.18 17.55 33.23
C GLU A 648 22.84 17.44 31.84
N PRO A 649 22.05 17.31 30.75
CA PRO A 649 22.62 17.05 29.43
C PRO A 649 23.24 18.30 28.79
N GLY A 650 24.37 18.12 28.10
CA GLY A 650 24.88 19.09 27.12
C GLY A 650 24.23 18.93 25.73
N PRO A 651 24.48 19.85 24.78
CA PRO A 651 23.96 19.76 23.41
C PRO A 651 24.35 18.47 22.67
N ASP A 652 25.58 18.00 22.87
CA ASP A 652 26.09 16.78 22.23
C ASP A 652 25.48 15.51 22.83
N ASP A 653 25.20 15.53 24.14
CA ASP A 653 24.51 14.46 24.84
C ASP A 653 23.06 14.32 24.34
N LEU A 654 22.34 15.44 24.21
CA LEU A 654 20.99 15.45 23.65
C LEU A 654 20.97 14.97 22.20
N PHE A 655 22.00 15.30 21.42
CA PHE A 655 22.15 14.80 20.07
C PHE A 655 22.34 13.27 20.04
N ALA A 656 23.28 12.75 20.82
CA ALA A 656 23.51 11.31 20.91
C ALA A 656 22.24 10.57 21.42
N PHE A 657 21.59 11.10 22.44
CA PHE A 657 20.38 10.52 23.02
C PHE A 657 19.22 10.48 22.03
N LYS A 658 18.89 11.59 21.35
CA LYS A 658 17.77 11.61 20.39
C LYS A 658 18.03 10.72 19.17
N THR A 659 19.30 10.64 18.74
CA THR A 659 19.72 9.75 17.65
C THR A 659 19.56 8.29 18.02
N LEU A 660 19.97 7.90 19.23
CA LEU A 660 19.68 6.58 19.77
C LEU A 660 18.18 6.31 19.85
N ALA A 661 17.41 7.28 20.36
CA ALA A 661 15.98 7.14 20.50
C ALA A 661 15.28 6.87 19.16
N GLY A 662 15.59 7.65 18.13
CA GLY A 662 15.00 7.46 16.81
C GLY A 662 15.39 6.14 16.14
N LEU A 663 16.65 5.69 16.28
CA LEU A 663 17.09 4.41 15.74
C LEU A 663 16.39 3.20 16.39
N LEU A 664 15.99 3.33 17.65
CA LEU A 664 15.52 2.23 18.49
C LEU A 664 13.99 2.10 18.56
N LEU A 665 13.24 2.98 17.88
CA LEU A 665 11.78 2.96 17.84
C LEU A 665 11.23 1.60 17.41
N THR A 666 11.65 1.06 16.26
CA THR A 666 11.15 -0.23 15.75
C THR A 666 12.21 -1.03 15.00
N ASN A 667 12.14 -2.37 15.11
CA ASN A 667 12.91 -3.33 14.30
C ASN A 667 11.98 -4.12 13.37
N GLY A 668 10.79 -3.57 13.08
CA GLY A 668 9.77 -4.21 12.26
C GLY A 668 8.81 -5.12 13.03
N PRO A 669 7.78 -5.63 12.33
CA PRO A 669 6.62 -6.26 12.95
C PRO A 669 6.90 -7.63 13.58
N GLY A 670 7.93 -8.34 13.12
CA GLY A 670 8.32 -9.66 13.64
C GLY A 670 9.19 -9.59 14.90
N ALA A 671 9.54 -8.41 15.39
CA ALA A 671 10.33 -8.28 16.62
C ALA A 671 9.57 -8.86 17.82
N ILE A 672 10.24 -9.64 18.67
CA ILE A 672 9.61 -10.32 19.82
C ILE A 672 8.92 -9.32 20.77
N SER A 673 9.48 -8.11 20.94
CA SER A 673 8.86 -7.02 21.70
C SER A 673 7.50 -6.56 21.12
N ALA A 674 7.38 -6.52 19.79
CA ALA A 674 6.13 -6.17 19.11
C ALA A 674 5.13 -7.33 19.17
N GLN A 675 5.61 -8.57 19.01
CA GLN A 675 4.77 -9.77 19.13
C GLN A 675 4.20 -9.95 20.54
N GLY A 676 4.99 -9.68 21.59
CA GLY A 676 4.52 -9.69 22.98
C GLY A 676 3.41 -8.66 23.21
N ALA A 677 3.58 -7.46 22.69
CA ALA A 677 2.59 -6.39 22.76
C ALA A 677 1.27 -6.76 22.05
N LYS A 678 1.33 -7.23 20.80
CA LYS A 678 0.16 -7.68 20.02
C LYS A 678 -0.51 -8.91 20.62
N GLY A 679 0.27 -9.82 21.20
CA GLY A 679 -0.24 -10.99 21.90
C GLY A 679 -1.08 -10.59 23.11
N ALA A 680 -0.63 -9.60 23.88
CA ALA A 680 -1.38 -9.07 25.01
C ALA A 680 -2.69 -8.38 24.58
N VAL A 681 -2.70 -7.63 23.47
CA VAL A 681 -3.94 -7.08 22.89
C VAL A 681 -4.88 -8.20 22.41
N SER A 682 -4.34 -9.20 21.72
CA SER A 682 -5.11 -10.36 21.24
C SER A 682 -5.75 -11.15 22.38
N ALA A 683 -5.12 -11.17 23.55
CA ALA A 683 -5.68 -11.82 24.72
C ALA A 683 -6.91 -11.10 25.29
N ASP A 684 -7.10 -9.80 25.00
CA ASP A 684 -8.29 -9.03 25.38
C ASP A 684 -9.35 -8.94 24.27
N GLY A 685 -8.97 -9.28 23.03
CA GLY A 685 -9.84 -9.23 21.85
C GLY A 685 -9.85 -7.84 21.20
N PRO A 686 -8.99 -7.56 20.19
CA PRO A 686 -8.94 -6.25 19.52
C PRO A 686 -10.26 -5.88 18.83
N GLU A 687 -11.11 -6.86 18.51
CA GLU A 687 -12.46 -6.66 17.95
C GLU A 687 -13.42 -5.96 18.93
N SER A 688 -13.08 -5.92 20.22
CA SER A 688 -13.76 -5.18 21.28
C SER A 688 -12.77 -4.22 21.97
N PRO A 689 -12.39 -3.10 21.30
CA PRO A 689 -11.32 -2.20 21.77
C PRO A 689 -11.48 -1.71 23.22
N GLU A 690 -12.71 -1.59 23.71
CA GLU A 690 -13.02 -1.17 25.08
C GLU A 690 -12.54 -2.15 26.16
N ARG A 691 -12.27 -3.41 25.80
CA ARG A 691 -11.76 -4.45 26.71
C ARG A 691 -10.24 -4.45 26.80
N VAL A 692 -9.56 -3.91 25.79
CA VAL A 692 -8.10 -3.92 25.70
C VAL A 692 -7.52 -2.99 26.75
N GLN A 693 -6.61 -3.53 27.56
CA GLN A 693 -5.90 -2.75 28.56
C GLN A 693 -4.52 -2.33 28.04
N LEU A 694 -4.33 -1.03 27.76
CA LEU A 694 -3.08 -0.53 27.17
C LEU A 694 -1.87 -0.75 28.09
N ASN A 695 -2.07 -0.65 29.41
CA ASN A 695 -1.03 -0.94 30.38
C ASN A 695 -0.61 -2.42 30.37
N LYS A 696 -1.58 -3.36 30.26
CA LYS A 696 -1.30 -4.79 30.05
C LYS A 696 -0.58 -5.03 28.73
N ALA A 697 -0.95 -4.33 27.67
CA ALA A 697 -0.30 -4.44 26.38
C ALA A 697 1.18 -4.01 26.45
N LEU A 698 1.49 -2.94 27.19
CA LEU A 698 2.87 -2.55 27.51
C LEU A 698 3.60 -3.58 28.37
N VAL A 699 2.93 -4.23 29.33
CA VAL A 699 3.52 -5.38 30.07
C VAL A 699 3.83 -6.54 29.11
N GLY A 700 3.00 -6.76 28.08
CA GLY A 700 3.29 -7.70 26.99
C GLY A 700 4.60 -7.38 26.27
N PHE A 701 4.84 -6.09 25.96
CA PHE A 701 6.14 -5.62 25.46
C PHE A 701 7.28 -5.88 26.46
N LEU A 702 7.13 -5.43 27.70
CA LEU A 702 8.18 -5.49 28.74
C LEU A 702 8.57 -6.91 29.13
N SER A 703 7.61 -7.85 29.13
CA SER A 703 7.87 -9.27 29.38
C SER A 703 8.60 -9.97 28.23
N HIS A 704 8.64 -9.35 27.04
CA HIS A 704 9.31 -9.85 25.85
C HIS A 704 10.58 -9.05 25.51
N THR A 705 11.05 -8.23 26.45
CA THR A 705 12.39 -7.64 26.44
C THR A 705 13.22 -8.19 27.60
N GLY A 706 14.54 -8.14 27.49
CA GLY A 706 15.45 -8.70 28.48
C GLY A 706 16.90 -8.64 28.00
N TYR A 707 17.79 -9.28 28.74
CA TYR A 707 19.22 -9.31 28.41
C TYR A 707 19.51 -9.78 26.97
N THR A 708 18.75 -10.74 26.46
CA THR A 708 18.91 -11.26 25.08
C THR A 708 18.24 -10.41 24.00
N HIS A 709 17.15 -9.71 24.33
CA HIS A 709 16.42 -8.82 23.40
C HIS A 709 16.24 -7.44 24.03
N GLY A 710 17.18 -6.57 23.73
CA GLY A 710 17.30 -5.22 24.31
C GLY A 710 18.56 -5.01 25.13
N GLY A 711 19.12 -6.07 25.75
CA GLY A 711 20.33 -5.99 26.56
C GLY A 711 21.67 -6.20 25.83
N ASN A 712 21.68 -6.71 24.60
CA ASN A 712 22.92 -6.98 23.85
C ASN A 712 23.81 -5.74 23.64
N GLY A 713 23.24 -4.53 23.72
CA GLY A 713 24.03 -3.28 23.68
C GLY A 713 25.07 -3.20 24.79
N TYR A 714 24.82 -3.84 25.95
CA TYR A 714 25.78 -3.94 27.04
C TYR A 714 27.02 -4.76 26.66
N GLU A 715 26.89 -5.82 25.86
CA GLU A 715 28.06 -6.59 25.41
C GLU A 715 29.04 -5.72 24.62
N GLY A 716 28.52 -4.81 23.80
CA GLY A 716 29.32 -3.82 23.07
C GLY A 716 30.01 -2.82 24.01
N ILE A 717 29.32 -2.36 25.06
CA ILE A 717 29.88 -1.45 26.06
C ILE A 717 30.98 -2.15 26.87
N ALA A 718 30.71 -3.35 27.38
CA ALA A 718 31.68 -4.14 28.13
C ALA A 718 32.94 -4.43 27.28
N PHE A 719 32.75 -4.75 25.99
CA PHE A 719 33.85 -4.91 25.05
C PHE A 719 34.68 -3.63 24.89
N LEU A 720 34.03 -2.47 24.74
CA LEU A 720 34.71 -1.18 24.64
C LEU A 720 35.44 -0.80 25.94
N ILE A 721 34.82 -0.98 27.11
CA ILE A 721 35.45 -0.70 28.41
C ILE A 721 36.70 -1.56 28.59
N GLU A 722 36.60 -2.85 28.28
CA GLU A 722 37.75 -3.76 28.31
C GLU A 722 38.85 -3.33 27.33
N ALA A 723 38.49 -2.95 26.10
CA ALA A 723 39.46 -2.51 25.10
C ALA A 723 40.17 -1.21 25.49
N PHE A 724 39.47 -0.29 26.16
CA PHE A 724 40.00 1.02 26.53
C PHE A 724 40.50 1.11 27.99
N ARG A 725 40.41 0.03 28.77
CA ARG A 725 40.69 -0.01 30.21
C ARG A 725 42.04 0.61 30.59
N ASP A 726 43.10 0.20 29.88
CA ASP A 726 44.48 0.60 30.15
C ASP A 726 44.92 1.84 29.34
N THR A 727 43.97 2.55 28.73
CA THR A 727 44.25 3.75 27.93
C THR A 727 44.14 5.02 28.77
N SER A 728 44.76 6.10 28.28
CA SER A 728 44.62 7.44 28.85
C SER A 728 43.46 8.24 28.23
N LEU A 729 42.45 7.57 27.65
CA LEU A 729 41.31 8.25 27.01
C LEU A 729 40.56 9.11 28.03
N GLY A 730 40.66 10.43 27.91
CA GLY A 730 39.95 11.39 28.75
C GLY A 730 38.56 11.71 28.21
N ASP A 731 38.49 12.39 27.07
CA ASP A 731 37.26 12.74 26.38
C ASP A 731 37.13 11.91 25.08
N PRO A 732 36.10 11.05 24.95
CA PRO A 732 35.88 10.28 23.72
C PRO A 732 35.45 11.14 22.53
N SER A 733 35.11 12.41 22.75
CA SER A 733 34.71 13.37 21.72
C SER A 733 35.90 14.15 21.14
N ASP A 734 37.07 14.10 21.77
CA ASP A 734 38.28 14.77 21.29
C ASP A 734 38.97 13.94 20.20
N ALA A 735 39.01 14.42 18.95
CA ALA A 735 39.72 13.76 17.86
C ALA A 735 41.24 13.63 18.09
N ASN A 736 41.80 14.42 19.01
CA ASN A 736 43.22 14.41 19.39
C ASN A 736 43.47 13.71 20.74
N HIS A 737 42.59 12.78 21.14
CA HIS A 737 42.64 12.06 22.42
C HIS A 737 43.94 11.28 22.74
N GLY A 738 44.91 11.20 21.81
CA GLY A 738 46.24 10.65 22.06
C GLY A 738 46.33 9.12 22.17
N VAL A 739 45.26 8.39 21.84
CA VAL A 739 45.19 6.92 21.90
C VAL A 739 45.38 6.34 20.51
N ASP A 740 46.30 5.37 20.35
CA ASP A 740 46.53 4.67 19.08
C ASP A 740 45.45 3.58 18.86
N LEU A 741 44.36 3.98 18.19
CA LEU A 741 43.22 3.09 17.92
C LEU A 741 43.59 1.89 17.03
N ARG A 742 44.57 2.05 16.12
CA ARG A 742 45.04 0.94 15.26
C ARG A 742 45.75 -0.11 16.08
N LYS A 743 46.61 0.31 17.02
CA LYS A 743 47.29 -0.61 17.93
C LYS A 743 46.30 -1.33 18.85
N LEU A 744 45.29 -0.63 19.35
CA LEU A 744 44.20 -1.25 20.12
C LEU A 744 43.42 -2.28 19.31
N ALA A 745 43.04 -1.93 18.08
CA ALA A 745 42.35 -2.83 17.16
C ALA A 745 43.18 -4.09 16.88
N ALA A 746 44.48 -3.93 16.58
CA ALA A 746 45.39 -5.05 16.37
C ALA A 746 45.47 -5.99 17.59
N HIS A 747 45.53 -5.43 18.81
CA HIS A 747 45.54 -6.22 20.04
C HIS A 747 44.23 -7.00 20.25
N ALA A 748 43.08 -6.38 20.00
CA ALA A 748 41.78 -7.04 20.07
C ALA A 748 41.67 -8.19 19.04
N VAL A 749 42.16 -7.97 17.81
CA VAL A 749 42.20 -8.98 16.76
C VAL A 749 43.09 -10.16 17.14
N GLU A 750 44.27 -9.90 17.72
CA GLU A 750 45.18 -10.95 18.18
C GLU A 750 44.52 -11.84 19.25
N ARG A 751 43.92 -11.22 20.29
CA ARG A 751 43.18 -11.93 21.35
C ARG A 751 42.07 -12.80 20.76
N TYR A 752 41.29 -12.25 19.82
CA TYR A 752 40.19 -12.96 19.18
C TYR A 752 40.66 -14.10 18.28
N ALA A 753 41.74 -13.90 17.50
CA ALA A 753 42.35 -14.94 16.68
C ALA A 753 42.83 -16.12 17.52
N GLN A 754 43.53 -15.85 18.63
CA GLN A 754 43.97 -16.87 19.59
C GLN A 754 42.79 -17.61 20.22
N TYR A 755 41.71 -16.92 20.58
CA TYR A 755 40.47 -17.53 21.08
C TYR A 755 39.86 -18.49 20.03
N LYS A 756 39.71 -18.02 18.79
CA LYS A 756 39.14 -18.78 17.68
C LYS A 756 39.97 -20.04 17.38
N ALA A 757 41.30 -19.91 17.36
CA ALA A 757 42.22 -21.03 17.19
C ALA A 757 42.08 -22.07 18.32
N ARG A 758 42.05 -21.62 19.59
CA ARG A 758 41.86 -22.50 20.75
C ARG A 758 40.53 -23.26 20.70
N LYS A 759 39.42 -22.58 20.41
CA LYS A 759 38.09 -23.21 20.30
C LYS A 759 38.02 -24.23 19.16
N LYS A 760 38.59 -23.90 18.00
CA LYS A 760 38.69 -24.81 16.86
C LYS A 760 39.51 -26.06 17.18
N ASN A 761 40.64 -25.89 17.89
CA ASN A 761 41.47 -27.02 18.35
C ASN A 761 40.76 -27.89 19.40
N ALA A 762 39.87 -27.30 20.20
CA ALA A 762 39.05 -28.00 21.19
C ALA A 762 37.79 -28.68 20.59
N GLY A 763 37.60 -28.66 19.26
CA GLY A 763 36.45 -29.29 18.59
C GLY A 763 35.10 -28.60 18.85
N SER A 764 35.09 -27.40 19.44
CA SER A 764 33.87 -26.66 19.72
C SER A 764 33.43 -25.88 18.48
N LEU A 765 32.22 -26.16 18.00
CA LEU A 765 31.61 -25.46 16.87
C LEU A 765 31.02 -24.08 17.25
N ASP A 766 30.88 -23.81 18.56
CA ASP A 766 30.29 -22.58 19.09
C ASP A 766 31.40 -21.56 19.44
N ILE A 767 31.72 -20.72 18.45
CA ILE A 767 32.70 -19.64 18.57
C ILE A 767 31.92 -18.35 18.83
N ALA A 768 32.15 -17.74 20.00
CA ALA A 768 31.56 -16.44 20.32
C ALA A 768 31.98 -15.40 19.27
N LYS A 769 31.03 -14.58 18.83
CA LYS A 769 31.29 -13.48 17.88
C LYS A 769 31.81 -12.26 18.64
N LEU A 770 32.58 -11.42 17.96
CA LEU A 770 32.90 -10.09 18.50
C LEU A 770 31.61 -9.26 18.56
N PRO A 771 31.26 -8.68 19.72
CA PRO A 771 30.11 -7.79 19.84
C PRO A 771 30.22 -6.64 18.85
N GLY A 772 29.09 -6.23 18.26
CA GLY A 772 29.06 -5.07 17.37
C GLY A 772 29.65 -5.26 15.96
N VAL A 773 30.19 -6.45 15.65
CA VAL A 773 30.90 -6.71 14.38
C VAL A 773 30.14 -7.69 13.49
N ASN A 774 29.98 -7.31 12.21
CA ASN A 774 29.33 -8.05 11.13
C ASN A 774 27.80 -8.17 11.26
N HIS A 775 27.11 -8.44 10.15
CA HIS A 775 25.65 -8.61 10.11
C HIS A 775 25.25 -9.81 9.22
N PRO A 776 24.21 -10.60 9.58
CA PRO A 776 23.84 -11.81 8.81
C PRO A 776 23.40 -11.54 7.36
N VAL A 777 22.88 -10.34 7.10
CA VAL A 777 22.32 -9.94 5.80
C VAL A 777 23.35 -9.22 4.91
N PHE A 778 24.20 -8.37 5.49
CA PHE A 778 25.18 -7.58 4.75
C PHE A 778 26.48 -8.37 4.55
N LYS A 779 26.40 -9.41 3.72
CA LYS A 779 27.51 -10.31 3.39
C LYS A 779 27.83 -10.29 1.90
N ASP A 780 28.96 -10.88 1.54
CA ASP A 780 29.36 -11.17 0.15
C ASP A 780 29.85 -9.99 -0.70
N ARG A 781 30.27 -8.87 -0.09
CA ARG A 781 31.06 -7.81 -0.76
C ARG A 781 32.48 -7.72 -0.20
N PRO A 782 33.48 -7.19 -0.95
CA PRO A 782 34.84 -6.97 -0.44
C PRO A 782 34.87 -6.12 0.84
N VAL A 783 34.01 -5.10 0.90
CA VAL A 783 33.74 -4.28 2.09
C VAL A 783 32.23 -4.27 2.34
N ASN A 784 31.82 -4.71 3.52
CA ASN A 784 30.42 -4.72 3.93
C ASN A 784 30.10 -3.43 4.71
N HIS A 785 28.96 -2.81 4.42
CA HIS A 785 28.47 -1.63 5.14
C HIS A 785 27.06 -1.87 5.67
N ASP A 786 26.80 -1.45 6.91
CA ASP A 786 25.45 -1.32 7.45
C ASP A 786 24.95 0.10 7.11
N PRO A 787 23.83 0.27 6.38
CA PRO A 787 23.32 1.59 6.00
C PRO A 787 23.09 2.52 7.19
N ARG A 788 22.76 1.97 8.37
CA ARG A 788 22.52 2.74 9.60
C ARG A 788 23.82 3.32 10.15
N GLU A 789 24.88 2.53 10.17
CA GLU A 789 26.19 3.00 10.62
C GLU A 789 26.74 4.09 9.70
N VAL A 790 26.64 3.89 8.38
CA VAL A 790 27.09 4.88 7.40
C VAL A 790 26.33 6.20 7.54
N PHE A 791 25.01 6.13 7.75
CA PHE A 791 24.19 7.32 7.99
C PHE A 791 24.64 8.09 9.23
N ILE A 792 24.87 7.39 10.34
CA ILE A 792 25.30 8.00 11.61
C ILE A 792 26.70 8.59 11.48
N ALA A 793 27.63 7.89 10.83
CA ALA A 793 28.97 8.39 10.55
C ALA A 793 28.92 9.73 9.79
N ASN A 794 28.11 9.80 8.72
CA ASN A 794 27.94 11.01 7.93
C ASN A 794 27.29 12.14 8.74
N LEU A 795 26.30 11.82 9.60
CA LEU A 795 25.63 12.80 10.44
C LEU A 795 26.58 13.41 11.48
N CYS A 796 27.42 12.59 12.12
CA CYS A 796 28.46 13.06 13.03
C CYS A 796 29.49 13.94 12.29
N GLU A 797 29.95 13.52 11.12
CA GLU A 797 30.90 14.29 10.30
C GLU A 797 30.35 15.67 9.90
N GLN A 798 29.10 15.74 9.46
CA GLN A 798 28.43 17.01 9.10
C GLN A 798 28.31 17.97 10.29
N ARG A 799 28.24 17.44 11.51
CA ARG A 799 28.18 18.23 12.75
C ARG A 799 29.56 18.54 13.34
N GLY A 800 30.63 17.99 12.76
CA GLY A 800 31.97 18.08 13.32
C GLY A 800 32.14 17.30 14.63
N GLU A 801 31.28 16.30 14.88
CA GLU A 801 31.33 15.47 16.07
C GLU A 801 32.22 14.24 15.85
N TYR A 802 33.05 13.93 16.84
CA TYR A 802 33.89 12.73 16.85
C TYR A 802 33.46 11.76 17.97
N ASN A 803 33.74 10.47 17.78
CA ASN A 803 33.52 9.42 18.78
C ASN A 803 34.64 8.37 18.66
N ALA A 804 35.54 8.36 19.64
CA ALA A 804 36.70 7.47 19.68
C ALA A 804 36.30 5.97 19.64
N PHE A 805 35.17 5.60 20.22
CA PHE A 805 34.69 4.21 20.23
C PHE A 805 34.17 3.77 18.87
N HIS A 806 33.44 4.64 18.16
CA HIS A 806 32.99 4.37 16.79
C HIS A 806 34.19 4.30 15.83
N ALA A 807 35.15 5.22 15.97
CA ALA A 807 36.40 5.20 15.22
C ALA A 807 37.20 3.90 15.46
N PHE A 808 37.26 3.42 16.71
CA PHE A 808 37.87 2.14 17.05
C PHE A 808 37.18 0.96 16.37
N TYR A 809 35.84 0.91 16.33
CA TYR A 809 35.14 -0.16 15.60
C TYR A 809 35.46 -0.18 14.11
N ARG A 810 35.60 0.99 13.47
CA ARG A 810 36.00 1.11 12.06
C ARG A 810 37.42 0.58 11.82
N GLU A 811 38.36 0.87 12.72
CA GLU A 811 39.71 0.30 12.67
C GLU A 811 39.70 -1.21 12.98
N LEU A 812 38.85 -1.68 13.90
CA LEU A 812 38.73 -3.09 14.26
C LEU A 812 38.29 -3.96 13.09
N VAL A 813 37.28 -3.55 12.33
CA VAL A 813 36.80 -4.33 11.18
C VAL A 813 37.82 -4.40 10.04
N GLN A 814 38.64 -3.35 9.88
CA GLN A 814 39.75 -3.33 8.93
C GLN A 814 40.89 -4.26 9.40
N ALA A 815 41.28 -4.16 10.67
CA ALA A 815 42.34 -5.00 11.26
C ALA A 815 41.99 -6.50 11.22
N LEU A 816 40.71 -6.86 11.39
CA LEU A 816 40.24 -8.25 11.26
C LEU A 816 40.51 -8.82 9.85
N PHE A 817 40.33 -8.01 8.82
CA PHE A 817 40.58 -8.38 7.43
C PHE A 817 42.08 -8.45 7.14
N ASP A 818 42.83 -7.42 7.55
CA ASP A 818 44.28 -7.35 7.30
C ASP A 818 45.04 -8.51 7.98
N ALA A 819 44.56 -8.96 9.15
CA ALA A 819 45.11 -10.12 9.87
C ALA A 819 44.60 -11.49 9.34
N GLY A 820 43.73 -11.51 8.32
CA GLY A 820 43.17 -12.74 7.74
C GLY A 820 42.18 -13.49 8.65
N VAL A 821 41.66 -12.85 9.70
CA VAL A 821 40.69 -13.45 10.64
C VAL A 821 39.29 -13.48 10.03
N SER A 822 38.97 -12.51 9.17
CA SER A 822 37.80 -12.46 8.28
C SER A 822 38.21 -12.55 6.81
N ARG A 823 37.28 -12.96 5.94
CA ARG A 823 37.52 -13.04 4.48
C ARG A 823 37.36 -11.70 3.77
N ASN A 824 36.49 -10.84 4.30
CA ASN A 824 36.17 -9.52 3.78
C ASN A 824 36.23 -8.53 4.96
N VAL A 825 36.24 -7.22 4.69
CA VAL A 825 36.04 -6.22 5.73
C VAL A 825 34.59 -6.31 6.21
N TYR A 826 34.39 -6.69 7.47
CA TYR A 826 33.06 -6.79 8.07
C TYR A 826 32.45 -5.40 8.28
N CYS A 827 31.12 -5.32 8.32
CA CYS A 827 30.46 -4.07 8.70
C CYS A 827 30.52 -3.85 10.21
N VAL A 828 30.58 -2.59 10.63
CA VAL A 828 30.18 -2.18 11.99
C VAL A 828 28.66 -2.20 12.02
N ASN A 829 28.05 -2.96 12.94
CA ASN A 829 26.61 -3.11 12.99
C ASN A 829 25.96 -2.02 13.88
N VAL A 830 24.62 -1.98 13.91
CA VAL A 830 23.88 -0.99 14.73
C VAL A 830 24.16 -1.10 16.23
N ASP A 831 24.43 -2.31 16.76
CA ASP A 831 24.71 -2.50 18.19
C ASP A 831 26.04 -1.85 18.60
N ALA A 832 27.06 -1.90 17.72
CA ALA A 832 28.31 -1.15 17.92
C ALA A 832 28.08 0.36 17.94
N VAL A 833 27.24 0.88 17.03
CA VAL A 833 26.89 2.31 16.98
C VAL A 833 26.17 2.71 18.27
N ILE A 834 25.22 1.89 18.74
CA ILE A 834 24.49 2.13 19.98
C ILE A 834 25.46 2.17 21.17
N ALA A 835 26.32 1.16 21.30
CA ALA A 835 27.32 1.09 22.37
C ALA A 835 28.28 2.28 22.34
N ALA A 836 28.76 2.67 21.15
CA ALA A 836 29.67 3.80 20.99
C ALA A 836 29.01 5.14 21.36
N LEU A 837 27.79 5.40 20.91
CA LEU A 837 27.06 6.63 21.23
C LEU A 837 26.71 6.71 22.73
N LEU A 838 26.28 5.59 23.32
CA LEU A 838 25.97 5.55 24.75
C LEU A 838 27.23 5.75 25.59
N LEU A 839 28.33 5.06 25.26
CA LEU A 839 29.58 5.21 25.99
C LEU A 839 30.20 6.60 25.82
N LYS A 840 29.97 7.29 24.70
CA LYS A 840 30.36 8.71 24.54
C LYS A 840 29.81 9.59 25.67
N MET A 841 28.53 9.42 26.02
CA MET A 841 27.87 10.18 27.09
C MET A 841 28.31 9.70 28.49
N LEU A 842 28.59 8.39 28.64
CA LEU A 842 28.84 7.78 29.94
C LEU A 842 30.32 7.74 30.36
N TRP A 843 31.25 7.91 29.43
CA TRP A 843 32.69 7.69 29.68
C TRP A 843 33.25 8.63 30.74
N GLN A 844 33.02 9.93 30.61
CA GLN A 844 33.57 10.90 31.57
C GLN A 844 32.99 10.71 32.98
N PRO A 845 31.67 10.57 33.19
CA PRO A 845 31.11 10.22 34.50
C PRO A 845 31.69 8.93 35.08
N LEU A 846 31.82 7.87 34.27
CA LEU A 846 32.44 6.60 34.68
C LEU A 846 33.89 6.81 35.14
N ARG A 847 34.68 7.60 34.41
CA ARG A 847 36.09 7.88 34.75
C ARG A 847 36.24 8.75 35.99
N ARG A 848 35.27 9.62 36.30
CA ARG A 848 35.25 10.40 37.55
C ARG A 848 34.80 9.59 38.76
N GLY A 849 34.17 8.43 38.54
CA GLY A 849 33.59 7.60 39.60
C GLY A 849 32.16 8.00 39.97
N ASP A 850 31.50 8.81 39.15
CA ASP A 850 30.11 9.22 39.34
C ASP A 850 29.14 8.07 38.99
N LEU A 851 29.59 7.11 38.15
CA LEU A 851 28.85 5.91 37.74
C LEU A 851 29.68 4.64 37.99
N ALA A 852 29.03 3.56 38.39
CA ALA A 852 29.60 2.21 38.45
C ALA A 852 29.37 1.45 37.13
N GLU A 853 30.13 0.36 36.91
CA GLU A 853 29.95 -0.48 35.71
C GLU A 853 28.54 -1.10 35.61
N SER A 854 27.88 -1.37 36.74
CA SER A 854 26.49 -1.87 36.79
C SER A 854 25.48 -0.83 36.30
N ASP A 855 25.77 0.46 36.45
CA ASP A 855 24.91 1.54 35.98
C ASP A 855 24.92 1.62 34.47
N LEU A 856 26.02 1.21 33.83
CA LEU A 856 26.15 1.17 32.37
C LEU A 856 25.25 0.08 31.75
N GLU A 857 25.16 -1.09 32.39
CA GLU A 857 24.23 -2.15 31.97
C GLU A 857 22.78 -1.68 32.06
N THR A 858 22.44 -1.07 33.20
CA THR A 858 21.11 -0.52 33.46
C THR A 858 20.76 0.59 32.47
N ALA A 859 21.69 1.50 32.19
CA ALA A 859 21.51 2.58 31.22
C ALA A 859 21.33 2.03 29.80
N ALA A 860 22.15 1.05 29.40
CA ALA A 860 22.07 0.43 28.07
C ALA A 860 20.75 -0.29 27.84
N PHE A 861 20.22 -0.95 28.87
CA PHE A 861 18.92 -1.59 28.74
C PHE A 861 17.79 -0.55 28.79
N THR A 862 17.87 0.45 29.65
CA THR A 862 16.80 1.46 29.80
C THR A 862 16.68 2.37 28.57
N ILE A 863 17.79 2.76 27.92
CA ILE A 863 17.75 3.53 26.67
C ILE A 863 17.11 2.73 25.53
N PHE A 864 17.16 1.40 25.56
CA PHE A 864 16.42 0.57 24.62
C PHE A 864 14.92 0.58 24.93
N LEU A 865 14.54 0.61 26.21
CA LEU A 865 13.13 0.53 26.62
C LEU A 865 12.33 1.80 26.27
N TYR A 866 12.86 3.01 26.44
CA TYR A 866 12.06 4.23 26.17
C TYR A 866 11.57 4.34 24.72
N PRO A 867 12.42 4.22 23.69
CA PRO A 867 11.98 4.39 22.32
C PRO A 867 11.22 3.15 21.84
N ARG A 868 11.61 1.96 22.31
CA ARG A 868 10.89 0.73 21.98
C ARG A 868 9.49 0.72 22.57
N MET A 869 9.27 1.32 23.73
CA MET A 869 7.94 1.54 24.30
C MET A 869 7.06 2.34 23.33
N LEU A 870 7.59 3.41 22.72
CA LEU A 870 6.84 4.21 21.73
C LEU A 870 6.51 3.40 20.48
N GLY A 871 7.49 2.68 19.91
CA GLY A 871 7.24 1.83 18.74
C GLY A 871 6.28 0.67 19.03
N CYS A 872 6.36 0.06 20.22
CA CYS A 872 5.40 -0.95 20.65
C CYS A 872 4.01 -0.35 20.92
N ALA A 873 3.90 0.90 21.39
CA ALA A 873 2.62 1.58 21.49
C ALA A 873 1.96 1.78 20.12
N ALA A 874 2.75 2.09 19.08
CA ALA A 874 2.26 2.14 17.71
C ALA A 874 1.75 0.77 17.21
N GLU A 875 2.45 -0.33 17.55
CA GLU A 875 2.01 -1.69 17.22
C GLU A 875 0.74 -2.10 18.00
N ILE A 876 0.60 -1.63 19.24
CA ILE A 876 -0.59 -1.85 20.06
C ILE A 876 -1.78 -1.10 19.47
N ASP A 877 -1.61 0.17 19.10
CA ASP A 877 -2.65 0.98 18.48
C ASP A 877 -3.07 0.44 17.11
N ASP A 878 -2.11 0.02 16.28
CA ASP A 878 -2.38 -0.65 15.00
C ASP A 878 -3.17 -1.94 15.22
N HIS A 879 -2.80 -2.77 16.20
CA HIS A 879 -3.53 -4.00 16.50
C HIS A 879 -4.90 -3.77 17.13
N LEU A 880 -5.07 -2.72 17.92
CA LEU A 880 -6.36 -2.31 18.45
C LEU A 880 -7.34 -1.97 17.32
N ASN A 881 -6.86 -1.24 16.32
CA ASN A 881 -7.67 -0.74 15.20
C ASN A 881 -7.86 -1.74 14.06
N ARG A 882 -6.81 -2.50 13.73
CA ARG A 882 -6.76 -3.37 12.54
C ARG A 882 -6.57 -4.84 12.87
N GLY A 883 -6.25 -5.19 14.10
CA GLY A 883 -6.00 -6.56 14.49
C GLY A 883 -7.27 -7.40 14.54
N ARG A 884 -7.10 -8.68 14.26
CA ARG A 884 -7.97 -9.77 14.71
C ARG A 884 -7.25 -10.55 15.81
N ASN A 885 -7.99 -11.38 16.54
CA ASN A 885 -7.39 -12.34 17.46
C ASN A 885 -6.24 -13.12 16.80
N MET A 886 -5.04 -12.98 17.36
CA MET A 886 -3.84 -13.64 16.89
C MET A 886 -3.56 -14.90 17.71
N ASP A 887 -3.32 -16.02 17.02
CA ASP A 887 -2.75 -17.22 17.66
C ASP A 887 -1.21 -17.09 17.69
N THR A 888 -0.69 -16.77 18.87
CA THR A 888 0.76 -16.65 19.12
C THR A 888 1.46 -17.99 19.20
N ARG A 889 0.73 -19.12 19.23
CA ARG A 889 1.35 -20.45 19.25
C ARG A 889 2.11 -20.72 17.95
N THR A 890 3.21 -21.46 18.09
CA THR A 890 3.91 -22.02 16.93
C THR A 890 3.05 -23.17 16.38
N PRO A 891 2.78 -23.25 15.06
CA PRO A 891 2.03 -24.36 14.49
C PRO A 891 2.66 -25.70 14.88
N ALA A 892 1.84 -26.70 15.23
CA ALA A 892 2.34 -28.01 15.62
C ALA A 892 3.26 -28.65 14.54
N SER A 893 3.02 -28.34 13.26
CA SER A 893 3.86 -28.76 12.14
C SER A 893 5.28 -28.17 12.14
N GLN A 894 5.52 -27.08 12.87
CA GLN A 894 6.84 -26.46 13.07
C GLN A 894 7.47 -26.85 14.41
N CYS A 895 6.73 -27.53 15.28
CA CYS A 895 7.25 -28.10 16.52
C CYS A 895 7.86 -29.48 16.25
N ARG A 896 9.03 -29.77 16.83
CA ARG A 896 9.59 -31.12 16.87
C ARG A 896 9.61 -31.61 18.31
N PHE A 897 9.15 -32.83 18.54
CA PHE A 897 9.36 -33.51 19.81
C PHE A 897 10.83 -33.91 19.89
N VAL A 898 11.56 -33.39 20.87
CA VAL A 898 12.92 -33.82 21.17
C VAL A 898 12.78 -34.87 22.26
N ALA A 899 12.93 -36.13 21.86
CA ALA A 899 12.85 -37.29 22.75
C ALA A 899 14.07 -37.39 23.67
#